data_AF-A0A0D8XW11-F1
#
_entry.id   AF-A0A0D8XW11-F1
#
_cell.length_a   1.000
_cell.length_b   1.000
_cell.length_c   1.000
_cell.angle_alpha   90.00
_cell.angle_beta   90.00
_cell.angle_gamma   90.00
#
_symmetry.space_group_name_H-M   'P 1'
#
loop_
_entity.id
_entity.type
_entity.pdbx_description
1 polymer ?
#
loop_
_entity_poly.entity_id
_entity_poly.type
_entity_poly.pdbx_seq_one_letter_code
_entity_poly.pdbx_strand_id
1 'polypeptide(L)'
;MQSYDCHSRITNRIEELLDIQLQGLARTMIREHDCRNKLKTILSILAKQMRKQQIQIPFDKGRTMFGVVDETGQLQYGQIFAQYTENINLKTPPPNASRKILTGKVLLTKNPCIVPGDVRVFTAVDIPALHHLCDVVVFPIHGPRPHTDEMAGSDLDGDEYVVIWDKDLLLDRNEEPFDYTADNSEAKPIVEETLTDDMADFYVKYITQDSVGTISNSFLFQADLYGIKSEVCHRLAKKISQAVDFTKTGLPPEPLVKKWSIGINYINVFVFLRMAAIEIHIFFTDENTGKEIPPEKSERHPDFHFGNDRHPVYRSSRLLGMIYRQLQGIEDVLKISENMDEQDVVECDKFLIVDDWQLYKKVAEEQLSRYNGRLRALMENYGIKLEGELLSGCISEMRNRISDRDQDDMSFYNTAEVIEKKVTLIFREFREQFFEEFGGWQSCTEKIDKKFVEEENVLHRVTRRSTIEMQQKAVAYYRTCYDLAQQTGERLLSFAWIGYDILSVVRQNNMLKEPDITHSATPLCKILKQRIYDYCEKNKEKFISFMQFPNKTEYYPLQTYVSNYPGLEYVMFIICEWAERNKLLTDRLQRHHICLILVLYGIGRIAGSSNRNKPFLKKLELLQSMDLEPEKIDEESQIELLLSFFEYLASRAFRKLPFISFSELEYSAVFLRGEWLPMHEVAVRTYYNMVFNLEFEELNENRLTDSSLKLVVRECEPFVIELPGTVQSLSLRCLYDQNTFC
;
A
#
# COMPACT_ATOMS: atom_id res chain seq x y z
N MET A 1 18.62 2.57 22.18
CA MET A 1 17.56 3.07 21.28
C MET A 1 18.08 4.29 20.56
N GLN A 2 17.69 4.46 19.31
CA GLN A 2 17.96 5.67 18.52
C GLN A 2 17.38 6.92 19.22
N SER A 3 17.81 8.11 18.81
CA SER A 3 17.27 9.36 19.37
C SER A 3 15.78 9.52 19.04
N TYR A 4 15.07 10.32 19.84
CA TYR A 4 13.69 10.69 19.53
C TYR A 4 13.59 11.38 18.17
N ASP A 5 14.56 12.24 17.83
CA ASP A 5 14.61 12.95 16.55
C ASP A 5 14.77 11.98 15.37
N CYS A 6 15.64 10.96 15.51
CA CYS A 6 15.76 9.90 14.51
C CYS A 6 14.46 9.12 14.35
N HIS A 7 13.82 8.73 15.45
CA HIS A 7 12.54 8.02 15.38
C HIS A 7 11.47 8.86 14.68
N SER A 8 11.29 10.11 15.11
CA SER A 8 10.37 11.07 14.49
C SER A 8 10.66 11.24 13.00
N ARG A 9 11.92 11.46 12.62
CA ARG A 9 12.35 11.62 11.21
C ARG A 9 12.00 10.40 10.35
N ILE A 10 12.35 9.20 10.80
CA ILE A 10 12.10 7.95 10.05
C ILE A 10 10.60 7.69 9.93
N THR A 11 9.85 7.75 11.04
CA THR A 11 8.39 7.60 11.02
C THR A 11 7.75 8.62 10.09
N ASN A 12 8.19 9.87 10.15
CA ASN A 12 7.71 10.93 9.28
C ASN A 12 7.98 10.64 7.81
N ARG A 13 9.15 10.10 7.47
CA ARG A 13 9.53 9.76 6.10
C ARG A 13 8.76 8.56 5.57
N ILE A 14 8.56 7.53 6.38
CA ILE A 14 7.75 6.35 6.03
C ILE A 14 6.31 6.77 5.70
N GLU A 15 5.69 7.61 6.54
CA GLU A 15 4.36 8.15 6.27
C GLU A 15 4.30 9.02 5.01
N GLU A 16 5.36 9.78 4.72
CA GLU A 16 5.44 10.60 3.51
C GLU A 16 5.52 9.72 2.26
N LEU A 17 6.35 8.68 2.27
CA LEU A 17 6.44 7.71 1.16
C LEU A 17 5.10 7.02 0.92
N LEU A 18 4.40 6.64 2.00
CA LEU A 18 3.06 6.08 1.91
C LEU A 18 2.06 7.06 1.27
N ASP A 19 2.07 8.33 1.68
CA ASP A 19 1.20 9.38 1.13
C ASP A 19 1.50 9.64 -0.36
N ILE A 20 2.78 9.67 -0.75
CA ILE A 20 3.20 9.80 -2.15
C ILE A 20 2.65 8.64 -2.99
N GLN A 21 2.74 7.41 -2.49
CA GLN A 21 2.19 6.24 -3.18
C GLN A 21 0.66 6.35 -3.32
N LEU A 22 -0.06 6.63 -2.24
CA LEU A 22 -1.52 6.73 -2.26
C LEU A 22 -2.03 7.88 -3.15
N GLN A 23 -1.38 9.05 -3.11
CA GLN A 23 -1.72 10.17 -3.99
C GLN A 23 -1.38 9.85 -5.45
N GLY A 24 -0.28 9.15 -5.71
CA GLY A 24 0.05 8.65 -7.04
C GLY A 24 -1.06 7.77 -7.61
N LEU A 25 -1.56 6.84 -6.79
CA LEU A 25 -2.70 5.98 -7.12
C LEU A 25 -3.98 6.77 -7.39
N ALA A 26 -4.33 7.73 -6.52
CA ALA A 26 -5.49 8.60 -6.67
C ALA A 26 -5.44 9.45 -7.95
N ARG A 27 -4.28 10.04 -8.29
CA ARG A 27 -4.11 10.88 -9.47
C ARG A 27 -4.29 10.12 -10.78
N THR A 28 -3.91 8.85 -10.82
CA THR A 28 -4.13 7.99 -12.00
C THR A 28 -5.62 7.88 -12.35
N MET A 29 -6.51 7.82 -11.35
CA MET A 29 -7.97 7.77 -11.57
C MET A 29 -8.56 9.07 -12.10
N ILE A 30 -8.02 10.20 -11.68
CA ILE A 30 -8.50 11.52 -12.11
C ILE A 30 -8.18 11.72 -13.60
N ARG A 31 -7.02 11.26 -14.07
CA ARG A 31 -6.52 11.51 -15.43
C ARG A 31 -6.99 10.53 -16.49
N GLU A 32 -7.27 9.27 -16.13
CA GLU A 32 -7.68 8.28 -17.14
C GLU A 32 -9.21 8.34 -17.40
N HIS A 33 -9.54 8.77 -18.63
CA HIS A 33 -10.87 9.20 -19.03
C HIS A 33 -11.86 8.01 -19.24
N ASP A 34 -11.39 6.80 -19.58
CA ASP A 34 -12.27 5.73 -20.08
C ASP A 34 -12.05 4.31 -19.50
N CYS A 35 -10.97 4.02 -18.77
CA CYS A 35 -10.68 2.67 -18.23
C CYS A 35 -10.97 2.52 -16.72
N ARG A 36 -11.89 3.33 -16.20
CA ARG A 36 -12.11 3.52 -14.75
C ARG A 36 -12.42 2.24 -13.97
N ASN A 37 -13.26 1.35 -14.48
CA ASN A 37 -13.60 0.11 -13.78
C ASN A 37 -12.37 -0.81 -13.66
N LYS A 38 -11.55 -0.91 -14.70
CA LYS A 38 -10.30 -1.69 -14.66
C LYS A 38 -9.29 -1.06 -13.71
N LEU A 39 -9.13 0.26 -13.74
CA LEU A 39 -8.24 0.97 -12.81
C LEU A 39 -8.66 0.83 -11.36
N LYS A 40 -9.96 0.91 -11.07
CA LYS A 40 -10.50 0.78 -9.73
C LYS A 40 -10.25 -0.61 -9.13
N THR A 41 -10.44 -1.66 -9.93
CA THR A 41 -10.05 -3.02 -9.53
C THR A 41 -8.54 -3.10 -9.27
N ILE A 42 -7.70 -2.58 -10.17
CA ILE A 42 -6.24 -2.52 -9.99
C ILE A 42 -5.86 -1.79 -8.70
N LEU A 43 -6.54 -0.70 -8.37
CA LEU A 43 -6.29 0.08 -7.18
C LEU A 43 -6.75 -0.60 -5.89
N SER A 44 -7.88 -1.29 -5.92
CA SER A 44 -8.30 -2.17 -4.82
C SER A 44 -7.25 -3.24 -4.57
N ILE A 45 -6.72 -3.84 -5.63
CA ILE A 45 -5.67 -4.85 -5.51
C ILE A 45 -4.36 -4.23 -4.99
N LEU A 46 -3.98 -3.05 -5.46
CA LEU A 46 -2.79 -2.34 -4.96
C LEU A 46 -2.97 -1.93 -3.49
N ALA A 47 -4.13 -1.42 -3.09
CA ALA A 47 -4.45 -1.15 -1.68
C ALA A 47 -4.40 -2.42 -0.84
N LYS A 48 -4.85 -3.55 -1.41
CA LYS A 48 -4.79 -4.87 -0.78
C LYS A 48 -3.36 -5.40 -0.67
N GLN A 49 -2.49 -5.14 -1.65
CA GLN A 49 -1.07 -5.45 -1.57
C GLN A 49 -0.34 -4.53 -0.58
N MET A 50 -0.71 -3.25 -0.51
CA MET A 50 -0.17 -2.29 0.46
C MET A 50 -0.46 -2.69 1.91
N ARG A 51 -1.42 -3.58 2.18
CA ARG A 51 -1.60 -4.19 3.51
C ARG A 51 -0.42 -5.05 3.97
N LYS A 52 0.42 -5.52 3.05
CA LYS A 52 1.74 -6.10 3.38
C LYS A 52 2.74 -5.03 3.88
N GLN A 53 2.34 -3.75 3.89
CA GLN A 53 3.13 -2.60 4.33
C GLN A 53 4.44 -2.44 3.56
N GLN A 54 4.45 -2.90 2.30
CA GLN A 54 5.57 -2.74 1.37
C GLN A 54 5.60 -1.32 0.81
N ILE A 55 6.30 -0.43 1.52
CA ILE A 55 6.47 0.97 1.14
C ILE A 55 7.68 1.07 0.20
N GLN A 56 7.44 1.59 -1.01
CA GLN A 56 8.48 1.67 -2.03
C GLN A 56 9.43 2.83 -1.72
N ILE A 57 10.73 2.53 -1.73
CA ILE A 57 11.76 3.56 -1.68
C ILE A 57 11.91 4.17 -3.08
N PRO A 58 12.06 5.50 -3.22
CA PRO A 58 12.29 6.12 -4.51
C PRO A 58 13.48 5.50 -5.24
N PHE A 59 13.34 5.29 -6.55
CA PHE A 59 14.36 4.64 -7.37
C PHE A 59 15.69 5.41 -7.41
N ASP A 60 15.76 6.65 -6.95
CA ASP A 60 17.00 7.42 -6.85
C ASP A 60 17.60 7.40 -5.44
N LYS A 61 17.01 6.64 -4.50
CA LYS A 61 17.33 6.60 -3.07
C LYS A 61 17.59 5.22 -2.48
N GLY A 62 17.35 4.14 -3.22
CA GLY A 62 17.67 2.80 -2.76
C GLY A 62 17.69 1.74 -3.86
N ARG A 63 18.38 0.63 -3.60
CA ARG A 63 18.53 -0.54 -4.48
C ARG A 63 18.66 -1.81 -3.64
N THR A 64 18.22 -2.93 -4.21
CA THR A 64 18.68 -4.25 -3.79
C THR A 64 19.87 -4.64 -4.67
N MET A 65 20.97 -5.11 -4.08
CA MET A 65 22.22 -5.42 -4.77
C MET A 65 22.84 -6.70 -4.22
N PHE A 66 23.50 -7.49 -5.06
CA PHE A 66 24.32 -8.61 -4.59
C PHE A 66 25.53 -8.13 -3.82
N GLY A 67 25.90 -8.86 -2.77
CA GLY A 67 27.15 -8.64 -2.04
C GLY A 67 28.35 -9.25 -2.77
N VAL A 68 29.46 -8.51 -2.81
CA VAL A 68 30.77 -9.02 -3.24
C VAL A 68 31.87 -8.48 -2.33
N VAL A 69 33.08 -8.98 -2.51
CA VAL A 69 34.24 -8.66 -1.68
C VAL A 69 35.22 -7.73 -2.41
N ASP A 70 35.87 -6.84 -1.67
CA ASP A 70 36.97 -6.01 -2.18
C ASP A 70 38.28 -6.81 -2.29
N GLU A 71 38.53 -7.36 -3.47
CA GLU A 71 39.78 -8.08 -3.77
C GLU A 71 41.03 -7.17 -3.75
N THR A 72 40.86 -5.85 -3.76
CA THR A 72 41.98 -4.90 -3.75
C THR A 72 42.46 -4.55 -2.34
N GLY A 73 41.65 -4.81 -1.31
CA GLY A 73 41.96 -4.50 0.09
C GLY A 73 42.04 -3.01 0.43
N GLN A 74 41.41 -2.15 -0.39
CA GLN A 74 41.46 -0.69 -0.20
C GLN A 74 40.35 -0.18 0.72
N LEU A 75 39.19 -0.84 0.74
CA LEU A 75 38.09 -0.49 1.63
C LEU A 75 38.47 -0.74 3.10
N GLN A 76 38.24 0.27 3.94
CA GLN A 76 38.41 0.16 5.38
C GLN A 76 37.14 -0.35 6.05
N TYR A 77 37.29 -0.90 7.24
CA TYR A 77 36.14 -1.27 8.07
C TYR A 77 35.24 -0.04 8.35
N GLY A 78 33.93 -0.21 8.12
CA GLY A 78 32.93 0.85 8.13
C GLY A 78 32.65 1.49 6.76
N GLN A 79 33.39 1.08 5.73
CA GLN A 79 33.22 1.56 4.35
C GLN A 79 32.67 0.47 3.44
N ILE A 80 31.98 0.90 2.38
CA ILE A 80 31.57 0.06 1.27
C ILE A 80 31.82 0.79 -0.05
N PHE A 81 31.89 0.06 -1.16
CA PHE A 81 31.81 0.66 -2.50
C PHE A 81 30.51 0.19 -3.15
N ALA A 82 29.80 1.11 -3.80
CA ALA A 82 28.63 0.78 -4.59
C ALA A 82 28.54 1.72 -5.80
N GLN A 83 28.32 1.14 -6.96
CA GLN A 83 28.04 1.84 -8.21
C GLN A 83 26.81 1.20 -8.82
N TYR A 84 25.90 2.01 -9.37
CA TYR A 84 24.65 1.51 -9.92
C TYR A 84 24.33 2.11 -11.29
N THR A 85 23.64 1.33 -12.10
CA THR A 85 23.05 1.77 -13.37
C THR A 85 21.92 2.77 -13.09
N GLU A 86 21.97 3.95 -13.71
CA GLU A 86 20.99 5.01 -13.44
C GLU A 86 19.57 4.63 -13.90
N ASN A 87 19.45 3.98 -15.05
CA ASN A 87 18.16 3.57 -15.60
C ASN A 87 17.80 2.16 -15.11
N ILE A 88 16.95 2.08 -14.10
CA ILE A 88 16.47 0.82 -13.50
C ILE A 88 15.72 -0.09 -14.48
N ASN A 89 15.19 0.45 -15.58
CA ASN A 89 14.47 -0.35 -16.58
C ASN A 89 15.42 -1.18 -17.46
N LEU A 90 16.73 -0.90 -17.44
CA LEU A 90 17.74 -1.67 -18.14
C LEU A 90 18.12 -2.90 -17.30
N LYS A 91 17.32 -3.97 -17.37
CA LYS A 91 17.63 -5.24 -16.67
C LYS A 91 18.95 -5.86 -17.13
N THR A 92 19.33 -5.64 -18.39
CA THR A 92 20.61 -6.04 -18.99
C THR A 92 21.32 -4.81 -19.55
N PRO A 93 21.95 -3.99 -18.69
CA PRO A 93 22.52 -2.72 -19.11
C PRO A 93 23.68 -2.93 -20.09
N PRO A 94 23.69 -2.25 -21.25
CA PRO A 94 24.81 -2.34 -22.19
C PRO A 94 26.08 -1.70 -21.58
N PRO A 95 27.27 -1.98 -22.13
CA PRO A 95 28.53 -1.45 -21.60
C PRO A 95 28.59 0.09 -21.47
N ASN A 96 27.84 0.80 -22.31
CA ASN A 96 27.75 2.27 -22.34
C ASN A 96 26.59 2.84 -21.52
N ALA A 97 25.87 2.02 -20.73
CA ALA A 97 24.82 2.51 -19.84
C ALA A 97 25.37 3.53 -18.86
N SER A 98 24.58 4.58 -18.55
CA SER A 98 24.97 5.59 -17.55
C SER A 98 25.03 4.95 -16.17
N ARG A 99 26.14 5.17 -15.47
CA ARG A 99 26.41 4.62 -14.13
C ARG A 99 26.70 5.76 -13.18
N LYS A 100 26.29 5.59 -11.92
CA LYS A 100 26.52 6.55 -10.85
C LYS A 100 27.21 5.88 -9.68
N ILE A 101 28.32 6.47 -9.23
CA ILE A 101 29.04 6.04 -8.04
C ILE A 101 28.32 6.63 -6.82
N LEU A 102 28.06 5.78 -5.83
CA LEU A 102 27.43 6.18 -4.58
C LEU A 102 28.49 6.66 -3.59
N THR A 103 28.27 7.81 -2.96
CA THR A 103 29.16 8.37 -1.95
C THR A 103 28.38 8.90 -0.75
N GLY A 104 28.94 8.76 0.45
CA GLY A 104 28.35 9.27 1.69
C GLY A 104 27.68 8.18 2.53
N LYS A 105 26.88 8.57 3.52
CA LYS A 105 26.24 7.63 4.43
C LYS A 105 25.14 6.82 3.72
N VAL A 106 25.14 5.53 3.98
CA VAL A 106 24.21 4.55 3.42
C VAL A 106 23.72 3.63 4.53
N LEU A 107 22.44 3.29 4.53
CA LEU A 107 21.84 2.27 5.38
C LEU A 107 21.78 0.97 4.59
N LEU A 108 22.34 -0.10 5.15
CA LEU A 108 22.35 -1.45 4.60
C LEU A 108 21.65 -2.39 5.56
N THR A 109 20.94 -3.36 5.01
CA THR A 109 20.38 -4.49 5.75
C THR A 109 20.23 -5.69 4.83
N LYS A 110 20.16 -6.88 5.40
CA LYS A 110 19.72 -8.10 4.73
C LYS A 110 18.36 -8.51 5.28
N ASN A 111 17.52 -9.13 4.44
CA ASN A 111 16.23 -9.67 4.84
C ASN A 111 16.33 -11.19 5.08
N PRO A 112 15.68 -11.74 6.11
CA PRO A 112 14.89 -11.04 7.13
C PRO A 112 15.76 -10.30 8.15
N CYS A 113 15.36 -9.07 8.49
CA CYS A 113 15.95 -8.26 9.55
C CYS A 113 15.15 -8.46 10.85
N ILE A 114 15.76 -9.03 11.88
CA ILE A 114 15.08 -9.44 13.11
C ILE A 114 15.50 -8.55 14.28
N VAL A 115 16.79 -8.37 14.49
CA VAL A 115 17.33 -7.66 15.66
C VAL A 115 17.81 -6.26 15.30
N PRO A 116 17.92 -5.33 16.26
CA PRO A 116 18.34 -3.95 15.97
C PRO A 116 19.71 -3.83 15.30
N GLY A 117 20.60 -4.82 15.52
CA GLY A 117 21.94 -4.86 14.94
C GLY A 117 21.96 -5.17 13.44
N ASP A 118 20.90 -5.75 12.88
CA ASP A 118 20.85 -6.18 11.47
C ASP A 118 20.85 -5.02 10.48
N VAL A 119 20.45 -3.83 10.95
CA VAL A 119 20.46 -2.61 10.15
C VAL A 119 21.71 -1.81 10.48
N ARG A 120 22.56 -1.62 9.47
CA ARG A 120 23.86 -0.96 9.61
C ARG A 120 23.93 0.28 8.75
N VAL A 121 24.62 1.30 9.23
CA VAL A 121 24.98 2.50 8.50
C VAL A 121 26.47 2.44 8.21
N PHE A 122 26.81 2.48 6.93
CA PHE A 122 28.18 2.50 6.41
C PHE A 122 28.45 3.79 5.64
N THR A 123 29.71 3.99 5.25
CA THR A 123 30.12 5.09 4.37
C THR A 123 30.47 4.53 2.99
N ALA A 124 29.68 4.88 1.98
CA ALA A 124 30.02 4.63 0.59
C ALA A 124 31.17 5.55 0.16
N VAL A 125 32.24 4.99 -0.36
CA VAL A 125 33.44 5.71 -0.80
C VAL A 125 33.77 5.37 -2.25
N ASP A 126 34.35 6.33 -2.96
CA ASP A 126 34.80 6.13 -4.34
C ASP A 126 36.21 5.53 -4.36
N ILE A 127 36.34 4.33 -4.94
CA ILE A 127 37.60 3.63 -5.16
C ILE A 127 37.75 3.37 -6.66
N PRO A 128 38.64 4.08 -7.38
CA PRO A 128 38.82 3.93 -8.82
C PRO A 128 39.10 2.50 -9.30
N ALA A 129 39.79 1.70 -8.48
CA ALA A 129 40.08 0.31 -8.79
C ALA A 129 38.80 -0.57 -8.85
N LEU A 130 37.71 -0.17 -8.20
CA LEU A 130 36.46 -0.93 -8.11
C LEU A 130 35.40 -0.50 -9.14
N HIS A 131 35.68 0.48 -10.02
CA HIS A 131 34.72 1.00 -11.03
C HIS A 131 34.25 -0.03 -12.08
N HIS A 132 34.89 -1.20 -12.12
CA HIS A 132 34.46 -2.31 -12.95
C HIS A 132 33.29 -3.09 -12.33
N LEU A 133 33.05 -2.96 -11.02
CA LEU A 133 31.95 -3.56 -10.28
C LEU A 133 30.74 -2.61 -10.30
N CYS A 134 29.64 -3.03 -10.93
CA CYS A 134 28.41 -2.25 -11.06
C CYS A 134 27.20 -3.10 -10.68
N ASP A 135 26.21 -2.46 -10.07
CA ASP A 135 24.96 -3.07 -9.56
C ASP A 135 25.21 -4.15 -8.49
N VAL A 136 26.32 -4.01 -7.76
CA VAL A 136 26.72 -4.82 -6.60
C VAL A 136 27.19 -3.91 -5.46
N VAL A 137 27.11 -4.40 -4.23
CA VAL A 137 27.72 -3.77 -3.06
C VAL A 137 29.00 -4.51 -2.68
N VAL A 138 30.09 -3.77 -2.52
CA VAL A 138 31.42 -4.31 -2.25
C VAL A 138 31.79 -4.07 -0.78
N PHE A 139 32.13 -5.14 -0.08
CA PHE A 139 32.50 -5.14 1.34
C PHE A 139 34.02 -5.27 1.54
N PRO A 140 34.57 -4.70 2.63
CA PRO A 140 35.99 -4.80 2.94
C PRO A 140 36.38 -6.23 3.37
N ILE A 141 37.60 -6.65 3.01
CA ILE A 141 38.23 -7.90 3.49
C ILE A 141 38.89 -7.77 4.86
N HIS A 142 39.01 -6.54 5.37
CA HIS A 142 39.70 -6.23 6.62
C HIS A 142 38.74 -5.64 7.63
N GLY A 143 38.84 -6.11 8.87
CA GLY A 143 38.01 -5.63 9.97
C GLY A 143 37.96 -6.65 11.12
N PRO A 144 37.43 -6.26 12.29
CA PRO A 144 37.23 -7.17 13.42
C PRO A 144 36.17 -8.24 13.17
N ARG A 145 35.20 -7.97 12.28
CA ARG A 145 34.10 -8.86 11.92
C ARG A 145 33.68 -8.58 10.46
N PRO A 146 33.30 -9.56 9.65
CA PRO A 146 32.76 -9.30 8.32
C PRO A 146 31.48 -8.47 8.40
N HIS A 147 31.34 -7.43 7.57
CA HIS A 147 30.12 -6.61 7.56
C HIS A 147 28.86 -7.36 7.14
N THR A 148 29.02 -8.42 6.35
CA THR A 148 27.92 -9.31 5.96
C THR A 148 27.36 -10.04 7.16
N ASP A 149 28.23 -10.63 7.99
CA ASP A 149 27.87 -11.36 9.20
C ASP A 149 27.26 -10.45 10.29
N GLU A 150 27.61 -9.16 10.29
CA GLU A 150 26.96 -8.16 11.16
C GLU A 150 25.49 -7.90 10.82
N MET A 151 25.03 -8.30 9.63
CA MET A 151 23.68 -8.09 9.12
C MET A 151 22.97 -9.43 8.94
N ALA A 152 22.21 -9.89 9.94
CA ALA A 152 21.44 -11.13 9.85
C ALA A 152 22.27 -12.40 9.54
N GLY A 153 23.55 -12.45 9.96
CA GLY A 153 24.43 -13.59 9.75
C GLY A 153 24.70 -13.90 8.27
N SER A 154 24.68 -12.86 7.42
CA SER A 154 24.77 -12.98 5.96
C SER A 154 26.18 -13.35 5.49
N ASP A 155 26.26 -13.99 4.34
CA ASP A 155 27.50 -14.29 3.65
C ASP A 155 27.52 -13.70 2.23
N LEU A 156 28.36 -14.25 1.34
CA LEU A 156 28.58 -13.77 -0.02
C LEU A 156 28.40 -14.91 -1.05
N ASP A 157 27.53 -15.89 -0.78
CA ASP A 157 27.25 -17.01 -1.69
C ASP A 157 26.14 -16.70 -2.73
N GLY A 158 25.55 -15.51 -2.66
CA GLY A 158 24.39 -15.09 -3.45
C GLY A 158 23.46 -14.13 -2.71
N ASP A 159 23.78 -13.76 -1.47
CA ASP A 159 22.98 -12.86 -0.65
C ASP A 159 22.76 -11.47 -1.30
N GLU A 160 21.52 -11.00 -1.18
CA GLU A 160 21.07 -9.68 -1.63
C GLU A 160 20.93 -8.72 -0.45
N TYR A 161 21.46 -7.50 -0.62
CA TYR A 161 21.47 -6.45 0.38
C TYR A 161 20.60 -5.28 -0.08
N VAL A 162 19.78 -4.78 0.85
CA VAL A 162 19.01 -3.55 0.64
C VAL A 162 19.89 -2.36 1.01
N VAL A 163 20.27 -1.57 0.01
CA VAL A 163 21.13 -0.37 0.13
C VAL A 163 20.26 0.87 -0.02
N ILE A 164 20.13 1.67 1.04
CA ILE A 164 19.31 2.89 1.10
C ILE A 164 20.19 4.10 1.42
N TRP A 165 20.13 5.13 0.57
CA TRP A 165 20.83 6.41 0.79
C TRP A 165 19.85 7.59 0.87
N ASP A 166 18.62 7.30 1.31
CA ASP A 166 17.68 8.31 1.77
C ASP A 166 18.09 8.83 3.15
N LYS A 167 18.50 10.11 3.21
CA LYS A 167 18.96 10.76 4.44
C LYS A 167 17.92 10.72 5.54
N ASP A 168 16.64 10.73 5.19
CA ASP A 168 15.54 10.73 6.15
C ASP A 168 15.23 9.33 6.70
N LEU A 169 15.82 8.28 6.13
CA LEU A 169 15.74 6.91 6.64
C LEU A 169 17.01 6.45 7.39
N LEU A 170 18.11 7.19 7.32
CA LEU A 170 19.35 6.81 8.00
C LEU A 170 19.18 6.73 9.53
N LEU A 171 19.85 5.79 10.17
CA LEU A 171 19.97 5.72 11.64
C LEU A 171 21.09 6.64 12.13
N ASP A 172 21.02 7.08 13.39
CA ASP A 172 22.08 7.93 13.97
C ASP A 172 23.35 7.14 14.26
N ARG A 173 23.20 5.86 14.63
CA ARG A 173 24.28 4.93 14.96
C ARG A 173 23.89 3.49 14.69
N ASN A 174 24.90 2.63 14.59
CA ASN A 174 24.73 1.19 14.58
C ASN A 174 24.51 0.68 16.01
N GLU A 175 23.57 -0.25 16.17
CA GLU A 175 23.44 -1.04 17.40
C GLU A 175 24.40 -2.24 17.32
N GLU A 176 24.70 -2.87 18.46
CA GLU A 176 25.62 -4.02 18.49
C GLU A 176 25.11 -5.16 17.60
N PRO A 177 25.98 -5.74 16.76
CA PRO A 177 25.59 -6.85 15.89
C PRO A 177 25.30 -8.08 16.73
N PHE A 178 24.26 -8.82 16.36
CA PHE A 178 23.87 -10.04 17.06
C PHE A 178 24.87 -11.18 16.80
N ASP A 179 24.92 -12.14 17.72
CA ASP A 179 25.79 -13.31 17.58
C ASP A 179 25.02 -14.40 16.82
N TYR A 180 25.42 -14.61 15.57
CA TYR A 180 24.86 -15.61 14.66
C TYR A 180 25.63 -16.93 14.67
N THR A 181 26.58 -17.09 15.60
CA THR A 181 27.36 -18.33 15.68
C THR A 181 26.44 -19.50 15.98
N ALA A 182 26.31 -20.42 15.02
CA ALA A 182 25.50 -21.63 15.18
C ALA A 182 26.14 -22.60 16.17
N ASP A 183 25.29 -23.34 16.90
CA ASP A 183 25.75 -24.44 17.75
C ASP A 183 26.32 -25.55 16.85
N ASN A 184 27.60 -25.88 17.02
CA ASN A 184 28.24 -26.96 16.28
C ASN A 184 27.65 -28.30 16.71
N SER A 185 26.90 -28.96 15.82
CA SER A 185 26.52 -30.36 16.04
C SER A 185 27.71 -31.28 15.80
N GLU A 186 27.88 -32.27 16.66
CA GLU A 186 28.92 -33.29 16.45
C GLU A 186 28.61 -34.07 15.18
N ALA A 187 29.53 -34.05 14.22
CA ALA A 187 29.43 -34.83 13.00
C ALA A 187 29.37 -36.33 13.35
N LYS A 188 28.20 -36.93 13.17
CA LYS A 188 28.04 -38.38 13.34
C LYS A 188 28.58 -39.10 12.10
N PRO A 189 29.35 -40.18 12.26
CA PRO A 189 29.80 -40.97 11.12
C PRO A 189 28.59 -41.58 10.40
N ILE A 190 28.62 -41.57 9.07
CA ILE A 190 27.57 -42.18 8.24
C ILE A 190 27.69 -43.69 8.35
N VAL A 191 26.58 -44.36 8.71
CA VAL A 191 26.47 -45.81 8.73
C VAL A 191 25.62 -46.23 7.53
N GLU A 192 26.22 -46.89 6.54
CA GLU A 192 25.53 -47.27 5.28
C GLU A 192 24.27 -48.12 5.53
N GLU A 193 24.28 -48.95 6.57
CA GLU A 193 23.16 -49.83 6.92
C GLU A 193 21.91 -49.07 7.41
N THR A 194 22.08 -47.93 8.08
CA THR A 194 20.97 -47.13 8.64
C THR A 194 20.64 -45.90 7.80
N LEU A 195 21.41 -45.62 6.74
CA LEU A 195 21.28 -44.39 5.95
C LEU A 195 19.84 -44.11 5.47
N THR A 196 19.14 -45.14 5.02
CA THR A 196 17.75 -44.99 4.54
C THR A 196 16.80 -44.57 5.67
N ASP A 197 16.95 -45.19 6.84
CA ASP A 197 16.15 -44.90 8.02
C ASP A 197 16.50 -43.52 8.60
N ASP A 198 17.78 -43.19 8.68
CA ASP A 198 18.28 -41.89 9.13
C ASP A 198 17.76 -40.74 8.24
N MET A 199 17.71 -40.95 6.92
CA MET A 199 17.12 -40.01 5.97
C MET A 199 15.61 -39.84 6.17
N ALA A 200 14.88 -40.95 6.35
CA ALA A 200 13.44 -40.91 6.59
C ALA A 200 13.12 -40.21 7.92
N ASP A 201 13.85 -40.52 8.98
CA ASP A 201 13.72 -39.90 10.29
C ASP A 201 14.03 -38.40 10.24
N PHE A 202 15.08 -37.99 9.52
CA PHE A 202 15.37 -36.58 9.33
C PHE A 202 14.25 -35.86 8.57
N TYR A 203 13.70 -36.47 7.52
CA TYR A 203 12.59 -35.88 6.75
C TYR A 203 11.34 -35.69 7.61
N VAL A 204 10.98 -36.68 8.44
CA VAL A 204 9.86 -36.59 9.39
C VAL A 204 10.15 -35.50 10.45
N LYS A 205 11.36 -35.48 11.00
CA LYS A 205 11.80 -34.48 11.97
C LYS A 205 11.72 -33.07 11.40
N TYR A 206 12.21 -32.87 10.17
CA TYR A 206 12.17 -31.58 9.49
C TYR A 206 10.74 -31.07 9.30
N ILE A 207 9.85 -31.89 8.71
CA ILE A 207 8.46 -31.49 8.44
C ILE A 207 7.68 -31.15 9.72
N THR A 208 7.97 -31.85 10.81
CA THR A 208 7.28 -31.69 12.10
C THR A 208 7.80 -30.52 12.93
N GLN A 209 9.06 -30.11 12.74
CA GLN A 209 9.74 -29.12 13.57
C GLN A 209 10.06 -27.80 12.85
N ASP A 210 9.92 -27.76 11.51
CA ASP A 210 9.98 -26.53 10.76
C ASP A 210 8.91 -25.53 11.26
N SER A 211 9.40 -24.46 11.87
CA SER A 211 8.59 -23.50 12.62
C SER A 211 9.03 -22.06 12.42
N VAL A 212 9.91 -21.78 11.43
CA VAL A 212 10.47 -20.44 11.16
C VAL A 212 9.37 -19.38 11.08
N GLY A 213 8.31 -19.63 10.31
CA GLY A 213 7.19 -18.68 10.17
C GLY A 213 6.40 -18.47 11.47
N THR A 214 6.21 -19.52 12.27
CA THR A 214 5.47 -19.42 13.54
C THR A 214 6.27 -18.63 14.59
N ILE A 215 7.58 -18.86 14.65
CA ILE A 215 8.48 -18.14 15.55
C ILE A 215 8.60 -16.67 15.11
N SER A 216 8.72 -16.41 13.80
CA SER A 216 8.80 -15.06 13.23
C SER A 216 7.54 -14.23 13.48
N ASN A 217 6.34 -14.82 13.31
CA ASN A 217 5.09 -14.14 13.66
C ASN A 217 5.03 -13.83 15.17
N SER A 218 5.42 -14.77 16.01
CA SER A 218 5.48 -14.54 17.45
C SER A 218 6.45 -13.41 17.80
N PHE A 219 7.63 -13.36 17.18
CA PHE A 219 8.59 -12.26 17.35
C PHE A 219 7.97 -10.91 16.98
N LEU A 220 7.30 -10.82 15.83
CA LEU A 220 6.64 -9.60 15.39
C LEU A 220 5.62 -9.09 16.42
N PHE A 221 4.82 -9.98 17.00
CA PHE A 221 3.79 -9.60 17.98
C PHE A 221 4.40 -9.19 19.32
N GLN A 222 5.43 -9.90 19.78
CA GLN A 222 6.10 -9.58 21.03
C GLN A 222 6.92 -8.29 20.92
N ALA A 223 7.52 -8.01 19.76
CA ALA A 223 8.24 -6.78 19.49
C ALA A 223 7.31 -5.56 19.48
N ASP A 224 6.07 -5.71 19.00
CA ASP A 224 5.07 -4.64 19.02
C ASP A 224 4.64 -4.29 20.46
N LEU A 225 4.32 -5.31 21.27
CA LEU A 225 3.86 -5.18 22.66
C LEU A 225 4.97 -4.77 23.63
N TYR A 226 6.08 -5.51 23.67
CA TYR A 226 7.11 -5.39 24.70
C TYR A 226 8.37 -4.68 24.20
N GLY A 227 8.48 -4.43 22.89
CA GLY A 227 9.62 -3.80 22.26
C GLY A 227 10.68 -4.80 21.80
N ILE A 228 11.37 -4.45 20.71
CA ILE A 228 12.37 -5.29 20.04
C ILE A 228 13.60 -5.66 20.91
N LYS A 229 13.88 -4.88 21.96
CA LYS A 229 14.98 -5.15 22.91
C LYS A 229 14.56 -5.94 24.15
N SER A 230 13.32 -6.41 24.20
CA SER A 230 12.83 -7.24 25.31
C SER A 230 13.49 -8.62 25.30
N GLU A 231 13.63 -9.22 26.47
CA GLU A 231 14.21 -10.56 26.61
C GLU A 231 13.44 -11.63 25.83
N VAL A 232 12.10 -11.53 25.75
CA VAL A 232 11.28 -12.43 24.92
C VAL A 232 11.65 -12.33 23.43
N CYS A 233 11.91 -11.12 22.93
CA CYS A 233 12.33 -10.91 21.55
C CYS A 233 13.75 -11.44 21.32
N HIS A 234 14.66 -11.26 22.28
CA HIS A 234 16.01 -11.81 22.20
C HIS A 234 16.01 -13.34 22.12
N ARG A 235 15.20 -14.01 22.95
CA ARG A 235 15.01 -15.48 22.89
C ARG A 235 14.42 -15.94 21.57
N LEU A 236 13.40 -15.24 21.10
CA LEU A 236 12.78 -15.52 19.80
C LEU A 236 13.79 -15.31 18.66
N ALA A 237 14.64 -14.28 18.70
CA ALA A 237 15.68 -14.04 17.70
C ALA A 237 16.69 -15.18 17.63
N LYS A 238 17.16 -15.69 18.79
CA LYS A 238 18.01 -16.90 18.84
C LYS A 238 17.33 -18.10 18.20
N LYS A 239 16.05 -18.33 18.53
CA LYS A 239 15.27 -19.43 17.95
C LYS A 239 15.06 -19.26 16.45
N ILE A 240 14.88 -18.03 15.95
CA ILE A 240 14.80 -17.76 14.51
C ILE A 240 16.12 -18.13 13.83
N SER A 241 17.26 -17.67 14.37
CA SER A 241 18.58 -18.01 13.83
C SER A 241 18.79 -19.53 13.77
N GLN A 242 18.51 -20.24 14.86
CA GLN A 242 18.58 -21.71 14.91
C GLN A 242 17.61 -22.37 13.92
N ALA A 243 16.40 -21.83 13.75
CA ALA A 243 15.40 -22.37 12.83
C ALA A 243 15.83 -22.24 11.37
N VAL A 244 16.48 -21.12 10.99
CA VAL A 244 17.01 -20.92 9.63
C VAL A 244 18.12 -21.92 9.34
N ASP A 245 19.03 -22.13 10.30
CA ASP A 245 20.15 -23.07 10.16
C ASP A 245 19.80 -24.52 10.48
N PHE A 246 18.54 -24.83 10.82
CA PHE A 246 18.11 -26.18 11.18
C PHE A 246 18.41 -27.19 10.06
N THR A 247 18.18 -26.80 8.79
CA THR A 247 18.46 -27.65 7.62
C THR A 247 19.94 -28.02 7.51
N LYS A 248 20.84 -27.12 7.92
CA LYS A 248 22.30 -27.29 7.86
C LYS A 248 22.85 -28.02 9.09
N THR A 249 22.34 -27.68 10.27
CA THR A 249 22.86 -28.15 11.57
C THR A 249 22.21 -29.45 12.05
N GLY A 250 21.00 -29.75 11.58
CA GLY A 250 20.17 -30.86 12.05
C GLY A 250 19.55 -30.67 13.44
N LEU A 251 19.73 -29.49 14.04
CA LEU A 251 19.24 -29.12 15.37
C LEU A 251 18.02 -28.19 15.27
N PRO A 252 16.82 -28.65 15.67
CA PRO A 252 15.62 -27.82 15.65
C PRO A 252 15.66 -26.80 16.82
N PRO A 253 14.99 -25.65 16.68
CA PRO A 253 14.78 -24.75 17.80
C PRO A 253 13.87 -25.40 18.85
N GLU A 254 14.04 -25.00 20.11
CA GLU A 254 13.13 -25.43 21.18
C GLU A 254 11.70 -24.87 20.97
N PRO A 255 10.65 -25.63 21.34
CA PRO A 255 9.26 -25.17 21.22
C PRO A 255 9.01 -23.83 21.91
N LEU A 256 8.07 -23.06 21.37
CA LEU A 256 7.70 -21.76 21.93
C LEU A 256 7.13 -21.89 23.34
N VAL A 257 7.67 -21.10 24.26
CA VAL A 257 7.18 -21.00 25.64
C VAL A 257 5.79 -20.37 25.65
N LYS A 258 4.82 -21.05 26.27
CA LYS A 258 3.39 -20.64 26.28
C LYS A 258 2.94 -19.96 27.58
N LYS A 259 3.79 -19.91 28.60
CA LYS A 259 3.49 -19.34 29.91
C LYS A 259 4.51 -18.27 30.27
N TRP A 260 4.09 -17.32 31.09
CA TRP A 260 4.99 -16.36 31.72
C TRP A 260 6.08 -17.08 32.52
N SER A 261 7.32 -16.61 32.39
CA SER A 261 8.48 -17.22 33.03
C SER A 261 9.06 -16.26 34.10
N ILE A 262 9.43 -16.80 35.27
CA ILE A 262 10.07 -16.08 36.40
C ILE A 262 11.47 -16.66 36.65
N GLY A 263 12.57 -15.93 36.96
CA GLY A 263 13.84 -16.64 37.28
C GLY A 263 15.22 -16.00 37.34
N ILE A 264 16.18 -16.84 37.72
CA ILE A 264 17.57 -16.50 38.07
C ILE A 264 18.46 -17.75 37.85
N ASN A 265 19.67 -17.55 37.30
CA ASN A 265 20.92 -18.35 37.22
C ASN A 265 20.97 -19.90 37.38
N TYR A 266 21.72 -20.54 36.45
CA TYR A 266 22.18 -21.94 36.52
C TYR A 266 23.54 -22.08 37.23
N ILE A 267 23.61 -23.01 38.19
CA ILE A 267 24.79 -23.83 38.45
C ILE A 267 24.30 -25.27 38.34
N ASN A 268 24.96 -26.09 37.50
CA ASN A 268 24.75 -27.54 37.53
C ASN A 268 25.14 -28.08 38.91
N VAL A 269 24.18 -28.32 39.80
CA VAL A 269 24.40 -29.06 41.05
C VAL A 269 23.72 -30.41 40.93
N PHE A 270 24.52 -31.45 40.69
CA PHE A 270 24.11 -32.82 40.97
C PHE A 270 24.02 -32.99 42.48
N VAL A 271 22.82 -32.93 43.07
CA VAL A 271 22.61 -33.38 44.45
C VAL A 271 22.28 -34.87 44.42
N PHE A 272 23.27 -35.70 44.73
CA PHE A 272 23.05 -37.12 45.01
C PHE A 272 22.48 -37.27 46.43
N LEU A 273 21.17 -37.44 46.56
CA LEU A 273 20.57 -38.04 47.76
C LEU A 273 20.10 -39.45 47.41
N ARG A 274 20.78 -40.46 47.98
CA ARG A 274 20.43 -41.90 48.01
C ARG A 274 19.51 -42.39 46.87
N MET A 275 20.15 -42.86 45.80
CA MET A 275 19.65 -43.86 44.84
C MET A 275 18.44 -43.50 43.95
N ALA A 276 18.21 -42.22 43.65
CA ALA A 276 17.41 -41.83 42.48
C ALA A 276 17.93 -40.50 41.90
N ALA A 277 18.11 -40.43 40.58
CA ALA A 277 18.25 -39.16 39.88
C ALA A 277 16.85 -38.55 39.74
N ILE A 278 16.58 -37.45 40.44
CA ILE A 278 15.35 -36.69 40.26
C ILE A 278 15.68 -35.51 39.34
N GLU A 279 15.13 -35.53 38.14
CA GLU A 279 15.14 -34.40 37.22
C GLU A 279 14.07 -33.40 37.69
N ILE A 280 14.50 -32.20 38.10
CA ILE A 280 13.60 -31.13 38.52
C ILE A 280 13.68 -30.00 37.48
N HIS A 281 12.58 -29.73 36.79
CA HIS A 281 12.44 -28.64 35.82
C HIS A 281 11.90 -27.35 36.47
N ILE A 282 12.65 -26.24 36.43
CA ILE A 282 12.18 -24.92 36.93
C ILE A 282 12.67 -23.77 36.00
N PHE A 283 11.84 -22.72 35.85
CA PHE A 283 11.75 -21.70 34.77
C PHE A 283 12.46 -20.31 35.08
N PHE A 284 12.47 -19.31 34.14
CA PHE A 284 13.44 -18.14 34.00
C PHE A 284 12.88 -16.64 33.98
N THR A 285 13.63 -15.56 34.39
CA THR A 285 13.33 -14.06 34.25
C THR A 285 14.52 -13.26 33.65
N ASP A 286 14.28 -12.00 33.24
CA ASP A 286 15.17 -10.99 32.61
C ASP A 286 16.24 -10.41 33.58
N GLU A 287 17.52 -10.50 33.19
CA GLU A 287 18.71 -10.11 33.98
C GLU A 287 18.78 -8.62 34.36
N ASN A 288 18.15 -7.73 33.58
CA ASN A 288 18.28 -6.29 33.76
C ASN A 288 17.17 -5.68 34.63
N THR A 289 16.02 -6.35 34.73
CA THR A 289 14.80 -5.75 35.31
C THR A 289 14.16 -6.55 36.44
N GLY A 290 14.48 -7.84 36.57
CA GLY A 290 13.81 -8.73 37.53
C GLY A 290 12.30 -8.90 37.26
N LYS A 291 11.85 -8.56 36.05
CA LYS A 291 10.45 -8.62 35.63
C LYS A 291 10.14 -9.93 34.93
N GLU A 292 8.92 -10.41 35.12
CA GLU A 292 8.39 -11.61 34.45
C GLU A 292 8.59 -11.51 32.93
N ILE A 293 9.10 -12.58 32.33
CA ILE A 293 9.26 -12.64 30.88
C ILE A 293 7.93 -13.12 30.28
N PRO A 294 7.35 -12.35 29.35
CA PRO A 294 6.12 -12.78 28.67
C PRO A 294 6.34 -14.07 27.87
N PRO A 295 5.28 -14.86 27.65
CA PRO A 295 5.38 -16.08 26.87
C PRO A 295 5.90 -15.77 25.46
N GLU A 296 6.75 -16.64 24.90
CA GLU A 296 7.20 -16.48 23.51
C GLU A 296 6.05 -16.61 22.53
N LYS A 297 5.13 -17.55 22.76
CA LYS A 297 3.88 -17.63 22.01
C LYS A 297 2.94 -16.52 22.47
N SER A 298 2.62 -15.61 21.57
CA SER A 298 1.70 -14.50 21.84
C SER A 298 0.33 -15.00 22.30
N GLU A 299 -0.18 -14.42 23.37
CA GLU A 299 -1.54 -14.68 23.86
C GLU A 299 -2.60 -13.99 22.97
N ARG A 300 -2.19 -12.94 22.25
CA ARG A 300 -3.04 -12.05 21.45
C ARG A 300 -2.29 -11.59 20.21
N HIS A 301 -3.02 -11.28 19.14
CA HIS A 301 -2.44 -10.82 17.88
C HIS A 301 -2.72 -9.32 17.65
N PRO A 302 -1.82 -8.58 16.99
CA PRO A 302 -2.10 -7.19 16.64
C PRO A 302 -3.17 -7.09 15.56
N ASP A 303 -3.86 -5.95 15.52
CA ASP A 303 -4.91 -5.64 14.54
C ASP A 303 -4.41 -5.65 13.09
N PHE A 304 -3.11 -5.49 12.87
CA PHE A 304 -2.49 -5.55 11.54
C PHE A 304 -2.12 -6.95 11.04
N HIS A 305 -2.32 -8.02 11.84
CA HIS A 305 -2.00 -9.39 11.42
C HIS A 305 -3.18 -10.10 10.75
N PHE A 306 -2.93 -10.84 9.67
CA PHE A 306 -3.96 -11.55 8.90
C PHE A 306 -4.30 -12.92 9.47
N GLY A 307 -5.59 -13.26 9.48
CA GLY A 307 -6.04 -14.64 9.57
C GLY A 307 -5.97 -15.23 10.98
N ASN A 308 -6.96 -14.92 11.81
CA ASN A 308 -7.67 -15.92 12.63
C ASN A 308 -8.77 -15.26 13.49
N ASP A 309 -10.03 -15.61 13.23
CA ASP A 309 -11.17 -15.27 14.10
C ASP A 309 -11.10 -15.95 15.49
N ARG A 310 -10.07 -16.76 15.73
CA ARG A 310 -9.92 -17.62 16.93
C ARG A 310 -8.99 -17.03 17.99
N HIS A 311 -8.20 -16.01 17.67
CA HIS A 311 -7.24 -15.42 18.60
C HIS A 311 -7.68 -14.02 19.04
N PRO A 312 -7.55 -13.65 20.33
CA PRO A 312 -7.85 -12.31 20.78
C PRO A 312 -6.98 -11.27 20.06
N VAL A 313 -7.57 -10.14 19.67
CA VAL A 313 -6.88 -9.08 18.91
C VAL A 313 -6.70 -7.83 19.77
N TYR A 314 -5.54 -7.17 19.68
CA TYR A 314 -5.29 -5.86 20.29
C TYR A 314 -5.00 -4.79 19.24
N ARG A 315 -5.33 -3.53 19.53
CA ARG A 315 -5.05 -2.39 18.64
C ARG A 315 -3.63 -1.90 18.86
N SER A 316 -2.73 -2.08 17.89
CA SER A 316 -1.34 -1.62 18.03
C SER A 316 -1.24 -0.09 17.97
N SER A 317 -0.57 0.52 18.94
CA SER A 317 -0.27 1.96 18.96
C SER A 317 1.01 2.32 18.19
N ARG A 318 1.71 1.33 17.63
CA ARG A 318 2.94 1.51 16.85
C ARG A 318 2.67 1.88 15.39
N LEU A 319 3.74 2.23 14.68
CA LEU A 319 3.70 2.66 13.28
C LEU A 319 3.00 1.67 12.36
N LEU A 320 3.25 0.36 12.51
CA LEU A 320 2.62 -0.67 11.66
C LEU A 320 1.09 -0.69 11.87
N GLY A 321 0.61 -0.65 13.12
CA GLY A 321 -0.82 -0.55 13.40
C GLY A 321 -1.44 0.75 12.86
N MET A 322 -0.73 1.87 12.95
CA MET A 322 -1.19 3.15 12.41
C MET A 322 -1.34 3.11 10.89
N ILE A 323 -0.33 2.61 10.17
CA ILE A 323 -0.33 2.46 8.72
C ILE A 323 -1.42 1.48 8.28
N TYR A 324 -1.52 0.33 8.95
CA TYR A 324 -2.54 -0.67 8.67
C TYR A 324 -3.95 -0.07 8.71
N ARG A 325 -4.30 0.63 9.79
CA ARG A 325 -5.65 1.21 9.93
C ARG A 325 -5.96 2.28 8.89
N GLN A 326 -4.96 3.08 8.50
CA GLN A 326 -5.12 4.06 7.42
C GLN A 326 -5.42 3.36 6.09
N LEU A 327 -4.68 2.29 5.77
CA LEU A 327 -4.90 1.49 4.57
C LEU A 327 -6.21 0.71 4.60
N GLN A 328 -6.59 0.18 5.77
CA GLN A 328 -7.85 -0.52 5.96
C GLN A 328 -9.03 0.41 5.69
N GLY A 329 -8.98 1.67 6.14
CA GLY A 329 -10.03 2.65 5.86
C GLY A 329 -10.21 2.94 4.35
N ILE A 330 -9.10 2.95 3.59
CA ILE A 330 -9.14 3.11 2.13
C ILE A 330 -9.69 1.86 1.46
N GLU A 331 -9.24 0.68 1.87
CA GLU A 331 -9.75 -0.58 1.35
C GLU A 331 -11.24 -0.76 1.61
N ASP A 332 -11.73 -0.40 2.80
CA ASP A 332 -13.14 -0.53 3.14
C ASP A 332 -14.00 0.33 2.19
N VAL A 333 -13.52 1.53 1.82
CA VAL A 333 -14.15 2.38 0.79
C VAL A 333 -14.14 1.72 -0.59
N LEU A 334 -13.04 1.05 -0.95
CA LEU A 334 -12.91 0.35 -2.23
C LEU A 334 -13.82 -0.89 -2.30
N LYS A 335 -13.88 -1.69 -1.22
CA LYS A 335 -14.74 -2.88 -1.12
C LYS A 335 -16.22 -2.58 -1.22
N ILE A 336 -16.68 -1.51 -0.55
CA ILE A 336 -18.07 -1.05 -0.66
C ILE A 336 -18.40 -0.84 -2.14
N SER A 337 -17.44 -0.35 -2.91
CA SER A 337 -17.64 -0.10 -4.31
C SER A 337 -17.47 -1.29 -5.22
N GLU A 338 -16.61 -2.26 -4.92
CA GLU A 338 -16.57 -3.51 -5.68
C GLU A 338 -17.94 -4.22 -5.62
N ASN A 339 -18.56 -4.26 -4.44
CA ASN A 339 -19.90 -4.82 -4.26
C ASN A 339 -20.99 -4.05 -5.01
N MET A 340 -20.82 -2.74 -5.20
CA MET A 340 -21.71 -1.90 -6.03
C MET A 340 -21.46 -2.13 -7.52
N ASP A 341 -20.19 -2.17 -7.93
CA ASP A 341 -19.78 -2.34 -9.33
C ASP A 341 -20.21 -3.71 -9.87
N GLU A 342 -20.27 -4.76 -9.04
CA GLU A 342 -20.85 -6.06 -9.42
C GLU A 342 -22.33 -5.96 -9.85
N GLN A 343 -23.05 -4.91 -9.43
CA GLN A 343 -24.46 -4.68 -9.76
C GLN A 343 -24.66 -3.78 -10.99
N ASP A 344 -23.62 -3.07 -11.45
CA ASP A 344 -23.70 -2.20 -12.62
C ASP A 344 -23.84 -3.00 -13.93
N VAL A 345 -24.71 -2.53 -14.82
CA VAL A 345 -24.89 -3.14 -16.15
C VAL A 345 -23.71 -2.74 -17.03
N VAL A 346 -23.08 -3.73 -17.68
CA VAL A 346 -21.99 -3.47 -18.64
C VAL A 346 -22.58 -2.73 -19.85
N GLU A 347 -22.20 -1.48 -20.09
CA GLU A 347 -22.68 -0.70 -21.24
C GLU A 347 -21.70 -0.75 -22.43
N CYS A 348 -22.24 -0.84 -23.64
CA CYS A 348 -21.46 -0.69 -24.87
C CYS A 348 -21.19 0.79 -25.16
N ASP A 349 -19.99 1.12 -25.63
CA ASP A 349 -19.69 2.45 -26.15
C ASP A 349 -20.60 2.78 -27.35
N LYS A 350 -21.24 3.95 -27.28
CA LYS A 350 -22.15 4.47 -28.31
C LYS A 350 -21.44 4.73 -29.64
N PHE A 351 -20.14 5.04 -29.60
CA PHE A 351 -19.34 5.37 -30.78
C PHE A 351 -18.65 4.16 -31.42
N LEU A 352 -18.62 3.00 -30.75
CA LEU A 352 -18.09 1.76 -31.31
C LEU A 352 -19.19 1.02 -32.10
N ILE A 353 -19.54 1.59 -33.24
CA ILE A 353 -20.53 1.07 -34.18
C ILE A 353 -19.98 1.21 -35.60
N VAL A 354 -20.13 0.15 -36.39
CA VAL A 354 -19.82 0.10 -37.83
C VAL A 354 -20.93 -0.71 -38.49
N ASP A 355 -21.38 -0.29 -39.67
CA ASP A 355 -22.43 -1.00 -40.41
C ASP A 355 -21.96 -2.41 -40.83
N ASP A 356 -22.89 -3.36 -40.88
CA ASP A 356 -22.65 -4.76 -41.29
C ASP A 356 -21.64 -5.56 -40.44
N TRP A 357 -21.33 -5.11 -39.22
CA TRP A 357 -20.50 -5.88 -38.27
C TRP A 357 -21.04 -7.30 -37.99
N GLN A 358 -22.34 -7.50 -38.15
CA GLN A 358 -23.02 -8.79 -37.92
C GLN A 358 -22.48 -9.92 -38.81
N LEU A 359 -21.88 -9.60 -39.96
CA LEU A 359 -21.25 -10.57 -40.85
C LEU A 359 -20.16 -11.39 -40.13
N TYR A 360 -19.46 -10.76 -39.18
CA TYR A 360 -18.38 -11.38 -38.41
C TYR A 360 -18.83 -11.94 -37.05
N LYS A 361 -20.13 -11.85 -36.72
CA LYS A 361 -20.66 -12.23 -35.40
C LYS A 361 -20.35 -13.69 -35.05
N LYS A 362 -20.60 -14.63 -35.97
CA LYS A 362 -20.37 -16.07 -35.73
C LYS A 362 -18.89 -16.39 -35.47
N VAL A 363 -17.99 -15.76 -36.23
CA VAL A 363 -16.54 -15.91 -36.05
C VAL A 363 -16.11 -15.34 -34.70
N ALA A 364 -16.65 -14.18 -34.33
CA ALA A 364 -16.38 -13.53 -33.05
C ALA A 364 -16.84 -14.40 -31.86
N GLU A 365 -18.03 -14.99 -31.92
CA GLU A 365 -18.56 -15.88 -30.88
C GLU A 365 -17.69 -17.14 -30.67
N GLU A 366 -17.24 -17.77 -31.76
CA GLU A 366 -16.36 -18.95 -31.69
C GLU A 366 -15.00 -18.61 -31.08
N GLN A 367 -14.38 -17.50 -31.51
CA GLN A 367 -13.10 -17.07 -30.98
C GLN A 367 -13.20 -16.57 -29.53
N LEU A 368 -14.26 -15.85 -29.17
CA LEU A 368 -14.55 -15.42 -27.81
C LEU A 368 -14.65 -16.61 -26.86
N SER A 369 -15.37 -17.68 -27.27
CA SER A 369 -15.49 -18.90 -26.48
C SER A 369 -14.14 -19.57 -26.22
N ARG A 370 -13.28 -19.67 -27.26
CA ARG A 370 -11.92 -20.22 -27.13
C ARG A 370 -11.03 -19.35 -26.25
N TYR A 371 -11.09 -18.04 -26.41
CA TYR A 371 -10.33 -17.09 -25.61
C TYR A 371 -10.70 -17.18 -24.14
N ASN A 372 -12.00 -17.07 -23.83
CA ASN A 372 -12.51 -17.14 -22.46
C ASN A 372 -12.21 -18.50 -21.82
N GLY A 373 -12.30 -19.61 -22.57
CA GLY A 373 -11.93 -20.94 -22.08
C GLY A 373 -10.47 -21.02 -21.61
N ARG A 374 -9.52 -20.46 -22.39
CA ARG A 374 -8.10 -20.41 -22.01
C ARG A 374 -7.84 -19.49 -20.82
N LEU A 375 -8.52 -18.36 -20.78
CA LEU A 375 -8.39 -17.39 -19.69
C LEU A 375 -8.91 -17.98 -18.37
N ARG A 376 -10.09 -18.62 -18.38
CA ARG A 376 -10.66 -19.31 -17.21
C ARG A 376 -9.74 -20.43 -16.72
N ALA A 377 -9.21 -21.26 -17.64
CA ALA A 377 -8.27 -22.30 -17.27
C ALA A 377 -7.03 -21.70 -16.55
N LEU A 378 -6.54 -20.53 -16.98
CA LEU A 378 -5.44 -19.85 -16.32
C LEU A 378 -5.83 -19.33 -14.93
N MET A 379 -7.00 -18.66 -14.83
CA MET A 379 -7.53 -18.16 -13.57
C MET A 379 -7.75 -19.26 -12.54
N GLU A 380 -8.41 -20.37 -12.92
CA GLU A 380 -8.67 -21.53 -12.07
C GLU A 380 -7.38 -22.22 -11.61
N ASN A 381 -6.39 -22.34 -12.50
CA ASN A 381 -5.12 -23.00 -12.17
C ASN A 381 -4.34 -22.28 -11.08
N TYR A 382 -4.40 -20.94 -11.04
CA TYR A 382 -3.68 -20.10 -10.07
C TYR A 382 -4.58 -19.53 -8.97
N GLY A 383 -5.89 -19.82 -8.99
CA GLY A 383 -6.86 -19.34 -8.01
C GLY A 383 -7.17 -17.84 -8.10
N ILE A 384 -6.96 -17.23 -9.27
CA ILE A 384 -7.23 -15.81 -9.54
C ILE A 384 -8.73 -15.62 -9.74
N LYS A 385 -9.32 -14.59 -9.12
CA LYS A 385 -10.79 -14.41 -9.11
C LYS A 385 -11.26 -13.54 -10.26
N LEU A 386 -10.51 -12.49 -10.59
CA LEU A 386 -10.94 -11.48 -11.57
C LEU A 386 -10.00 -11.44 -12.79
N GLU A 387 -10.56 -11.20 -13.97
CA GLU A 387 -9.78 -10.95 -15.19
C GLU A 387 -8.85 -9.72 -15.03
N GLY A 388 -9.30 -8.70 -14.29
CA GLY A 388 -8.50 -7.50 -14.01
C GLY A 388 -7.19 -7.79 -13.28
N GLU A 389 -7.19 -8.73 -12.34
CA GLU A 389 -5.97 -9.19 -11.64
C GLU A 389 -4.98 -9.80 -12.62
N LEU A 390 -5.51 -10.62 -13.54
CA LEU A 390 -4.73 -11.37 -14.50
C LEU A 390 -4.06 -10.47 -15.55
N LEU A 391 -4.78 -9.48 -16.09
CA LEU A 391 -4.27 -8.59 -17.13
C LEU A 391 -3.37 -7.48 -16.61
N SER A 392 -3.58 -7.06 -15.36
CA SER A 392 -2.76 -6.00 -14.76
C SER A 392 -1.46 -6.52 -14.15
N GLY A 393 -1.38 -7.83 -13.86
CA GLY A 393 -0.30 -8.40 -13.07
C GLY A 393 -0.40 -8.07 -11.57
N CYS A 394 -1.36 -7.23 -11.17
CA CYS A 394 -1.68 -6.97 -9.77
C CYS A 394 -2.57 -8.10 -9.27
N ILE A 395 -1.98 -9.16 -8.73
CA ILE A 395 -2.74 -10.32 -8.23
C ILE A 395 -2.83 -10.22 -6.72
N SER A 396 -4.06 -10.31 -6.19
CA SER A 396 -4.28 -10.15 -4.75
C SER A 396 -4.08 -11.45 -3.97
N GLU A 397 -4.64 -12.53 -4.46
CA GLU A 397 -4.58 -13.86 -3.87
C GLU A 397 -4.19 -14.84 -4.97
N MET A 398 -3.14 -15.63 -4.72
CA MET A 398 -2.65 -16.62 -5.66
C MET A 398 -2.43 -17.92 -4.91
N ARG A 399 -2.88 -19.03 -5.50
CA ARG A 399 -2.57 -20.37 -4.99
C ARG A 399 -1.22 -20.80 -5.54
N ASN A 400 -0.23 -20.95 -4.66
CA ASN A 400 1.04 -21.57 -5.02
C ASN A 400 0.87 -23.10 -4.94
N ARG A 401 0.88 -23.79 -6.09
CA ARG A 401 0.62 -25.24 -6.16
C ARG A 401 1.75 -26.11 -5.54
N ILE A 402 2.91 -25.52 -5.26
CA ILE A 402 4.07 -26.27 -4.74
C ILE A 402 3.93 -26.46 -3.22
N SER A 403 3.42 -25.46 -2.49
CA SER A 403 3.24 -25.50 -1.03
C SER A 403 2.50 -24.25 -0.56
N ASP A 404 1.42 -24.40 0.21
CA ASP A 404 0.81 -23.27 0.95
C ASP A 404 1.74 -22.70 2.03
N ARG A 405 2.84 -23.40 2.36
CA ARG A 405 3.90 -22.93 3.28
C ARG A 405 4.95 -22.07 2.59
N ASP A 406 5.14 -22.20 1.27
CA ASP A 406 6.11 -21.41 0.50
C ASP A 406 5.45 -20.14 -0.03
N GLN A 407 5.20 -19.22 0.91
CA GLN A 407 4.75 -17.85 0.64
C GLN A 407 5.94 -16.89 0.54
N ASP A 408 7.04 -17.29 -0.08
CA ASP A 408 8.16 -16.37 -0.29
C ASP A 408 7.92 -15.48 -1.53
N ASP A 409 8.36 -14.22 -1.43
CA ASP A 409 8.08 -13.21 -2.45
C ASP A 409 8.73 -13.57 -3.81
N MET A 410 9.81 -14.35 -3.82
CA MET A 410 10.48 -14.84 -5.03
C MET A 410 9.66 -15.88 -5.80
N SER A 411 9.01 -16.83 -5.11
CA SER A 411 8.10 -17.78 -5.78
C SER A 411 6.90 -17.05 -6.35
N PHE A 412 6.37 -16.04 -5.66
CA PHE A 412 5.30 -15.20 -6.19
C PHE A 412 5.73 -14.38 -7.40
N TYR A 413 6.92 -13.77 -7.37
CA TYR A 413 7.47 -13.03 -8.51
C TYR A 413 7.62 -13.92 -9.75
N ASN A 414 8.26 -15.08 -9.59
CA ASN A 414 8.44 -16.04 -10.68
C ASN A 414 7.10 -16.53 -11.24
N THR A 415 6.14 -16.81 -10.35
CA THR A 415 4.81 -17.25 -10.75
C THR A 415 4.04 -16.14 -11.47
N ALA A 416 4.12 -14.90 -10.99
CA ALA A 416 3.53 -13.72 -11.63
C ALA A 416 4.13 -13.49 -13.03
N GLU A 417 5.46 -13.59 -13.18
CA GLU A 417 6.12 -13.47 -14.50
C GLU A 417 5.68 -14.60 -15.45
N VAL A 418 5.53 -15.82 -14.96
CA VAL A 418 5.00 -16.95 -15.75
C VAL A 418 3.56 -16.68 -16.19
N ILE A 419 2.73 -16.13 -15.30
CA ILE A 419 1.33 -15.76 -15.62
C ILE A 419 1.32 -14.65 -16.67
N GLU A 420 2.10 -13.58 -16.48
CA GLU A 420 2.21 -12.48 -17.42
C GLU A 420 2.62 -12.96 -18.81
N LYS A 421 3.62 -13.84 -18.91
CA LYS A 421 4.03 -14.46 -20.18
C LYS A 421 2.92 -15.28 -20.82
N LYS A 422 2.16 -16.06 -20.04
CA LYS A 422 1.04 -16.86 -20.53
C LYS A 422 -0.11 -15.99 -21.03
N VAL A 423 -0.48 -14.94 -20.30
CA VAL A 423 -1.52 -13.98 -20.68
C VAL A 423 -1.11 -13.24 -21.96
N THR A 424 0.12 -12.75 -22.01
CA THR A 424 0.69 -12.07 -23.18
C THR A 424 0.66 -12.98 -24.40
N LEU A 425 1.00 -14.26 -24.23
CA LEU A 425 0.96 -15.24 -25.32
C LEU A 425 -0.46 -15.52 -25.82
N ILE A 426 -1.44 -15.64 -24.92
CA ILE A 426 -2.86 -15.74 -25.31
C ILE A 426 -3.26 -14.51 -26.14
N PHE A 427 -3.03 -13.31 -25.61
CA PHE A 427 -3.42 -12.08 -26.31
C PHE A 427 -2.72 -11.93 -27.67
N ARG A 428 -1.44 -12.28 -27.74
CA ARG A 428 -0.63 -12.30 -28.97
C ARG A 428 -1.24 -13.23 -30.02
N GLU A 429 -1.51 -14.49 -29.68
CA GLU A 429 -2.03 -15.49 -30.62
C GLU A 429 -3.37 -15.08 -31.22
N PHE A 430 -4.29 -14.55 -30.39
CA PHE A 430 -5.59 -14.08 -30.90
C PHE A 430 -5.47 -12.79 -31.72
N ARG A 431 -4.50 -11.92 -31.42
CA ARG A 431 -4.21 -10.75 -32.25
C ARG A 431 -3.59 -11.15 -33.60
N GLU A 432 -2.74 -12.17 -33.66
CA GLU A 432 -2.23 -12.70 -34.93
C GLU A 432 -3.36 -13.30 -35.78
N GLN A 433 -4.22 -14.13 -35.17
CA GLN A 433 -5.39 -14.73 -35.83
C GLN A 433 -6.39 -13.67 -36.33
N PHE A 434 -6.50 -12.54 -35.64
CA PHE A 434 -7.35 -11.44 -36.09
C PHE A 434 -6.96 -10.96 -37.50
N PHE A 435 -5.65 -10.84 -37.77
CA PHE A 435 -5.11 -10.32 -39.05
C PHE A 435 -4.91 -11.36 -40.14
N GLU A 436 -5.02 -12.66 -39.84
CA GLU A 436 -4.72 -13.76 -40.77
C GLU A 436 -5.56 -13.68 -42.06
N GLU A 437 -6.85 -13.37 -41.95
CA GLU A 437 -7.75 -13.22 -43.09
C GLU A 437 -7.52 -11.95 -43.93
N PHE A 438 -6.75 -10.99 -43.42
CA PHE A 438 -6.46 -9.71 -44.09
C PHE A 438 -5.05 -9.69 -44.74
N GLY A 439 -4.42 -10.85 -44.90
CA GLY A 439 -3.08 -10.99 -45.48
C GLY A 439 -1.96 -11.12 -44.45
N GLY A 440 -2.30 -11.24 -43.15
CA GLY A 440 -1.35 -11.41 -42.06
C GLY A 440 -1.02 -10.09 -41.33
N TRP A 441 -0.56 -10.21 -40.09
CA TRP A 441 -0.34 -9.04 -39.24
C TRP A 441 0.84 -8.17 -39.73
N GLN A 442 1.85 -8.73 -40.39
CA GLN A 442 3.00 -7.96 -40.90
C GLN A 442 2.59 -6.93 -41.95
N SER A 443 1.64 -7.28 -42.84
CA SER A 443 1.13 -6.38 -43.88
C SER A 443 0.12 -5.37 -43.36
N CYS A 444 -0.68 -5.76 -42.36
CA CYS A 444 -1.75 -4.92 -41.83
C CYS A 444 -1.28 -3.91 -40.78
N THR A 445 -0.10 -4.10 -40.18
CA THR A 445 0.38 -3.29 -39.05
C THR A 445 1.72 -2.64 -39.33
N GLU A 446 1.94 -1.46 -38.76
CA GLU A 446 3.20 -0.72 -38.82
C GLU A 446 3.85 -0.64 -37.44
N LYS A 447 5.18 -0.52 -37.41
CA LYS A 447 5.97 -0.47 -36.16
C LYS A 447 5.64 0.79 -35.35
N ILE A 448 5.53 0.63 -34.03
CA ILE A 448 5.41 1.76 -33.10
C ILE A 448 6.78 2.46 -32.95
N ASP A 449 6.79 3.79 -32.97
CA ASP A 449 8.01 4.59 -32.84
C ASP A 449 8.46 4.67 -31.36
N LYS A 450 9.03 3.58 -30.83
CA LYS A 450 9.61 3.49 -29.48
C LYS A 450 10.97 2.79 -29.51
N LYS A 451 11.86 3.16 -28.58
CA LYS A 451 13.29 2.75 -28.55
C LYS A 451 13.56 1.24 -28.36
N PHE A 452 12.57 0.44 -27.93
CA PHE A 452 12.74 -0.98 -27.55
C PHE A 452 11.72 -1.91 -28.23
N VAL A 453 11.34 -1.61 -29.47
CA VAL A 453 10.27 -2.32 -30.19
C VAL A 453 10.86 -3.43 -31.06
N GLU A 454 10.61 -4.67 -30.65
CA GLU A 454 10.92 -5.89 -31.44
C GLU A 454 10.05 -5.96 -32.71
N GLU A 455 10.67 -6.24 -33.86
CA GLU A 455 9.98 -6.27 -35.16
C GLU A 455 9.03 -7.46 -35.35
N GLU A 456 9.36 -8.59 -34.74
CA GLU A 456 8.60 -9.85 -34.87
C GLU A 456 7.48 -10.00 -33.82
N ASN A 457 7.06 -8.90 -33.17
CA ASN A 457 6.03 -8.92 -32.14
C ASN A 457 4.80 -8.11 -32.59
N VAL A 458 3.65 -8.77 -32.75
CA VAL A 458 2.38 -8.12 -33.16
C VAL A 458 1.87 -7.07 -32.16
N LEU A 459 2.24 -7.18 -30.87
CA LEU A 459 1.83 -6.25 -29.82
C LEU A 459 2.59 -4.92 -29.90
N HIS A 460 3.72 -4.93 -30.61
CA HIS A 460 4.62 -3.81 -30.84
C HIS A 460 4.30 -3.05 -32.13
N ARG A 461 3.18 -3.39 -32.78
CA ARG A 461 2.74 -2.85 -34.06
C ARG A 461 1.28 -2.40 -34.00
N VAL A 462 0.97 -1.35 -34.75
CA VAL A 462 -0.35 -0.72 -34.79
C VAL A 462 -0.84 -0.56 -36.23
N THR A 463 -2.16 -0.64 -36.40
CA THR A 463 -2.84 -0.45 -37.67
C THR A 463 -3.08 1.05 -37.88
N ARG A 464 -2.34 1.68 -38.80
CA ARG A 464 -2.58 3.10 -39.16
C ARG A 464 -3.69 3.29 -40.19
N ARG A 465 -3.91 2.30 -41.05
CA ARG A 465 -4.94 2.31 -42.09
C ARG A 465 -5.79 1.05 -41.95
N SER A 466 -6.93 1.18 -41.27
CA SER A 466 -7.89 0.08 -41.13
C SER A 466 -8.85 0.03 -42.32
N THR A 467 -9.05 -1.14 -42.91
CA THR A 467 -10.10 -1.37 -43.90
C THR A 467 -11.47 -1.44 -43.22
N ILE A 468 -12.56 -1.28 -43.99
CA ILE A 468 -13.93 -1.38 -43.46
C ILE A 468 -14.17 -2.78 -42.87
N GLU A 469 -13.69 -3.82 -43.54
CA GLU A 469 -13.81 -5.22 -43.09
C GLU A 469 -13.08 -5.45 -41.75
N MET A 470 -11.89 -4.88 -41.57
CA MET A 470 -11.15 -4.93 -40.30
C MET A 470 -11.92 -4.21 -39.18
N GLN A 471 -12.54 -3.07 -39.49
CA GLN A 471 -13.36 -2.33 -38.53
C GLN A 471 -14.62 -3.11 -38.15
N GLN A 472 -15.29 -3.73 -39.13
CA GLN A 472 -16.46 -4.60 -38.91
C GLN A 472 -16.13 -5.77 -38.00
N LYS A 473 -15.01 -6.48 -38.24
CA LYS A 473 -14.57 -7.59 -37.40
C LYS A 473 -14.18 -7.14 -35.99
N ALA A 474 -13.46 -6.03 -35.86
CA ALA A 474 -13.09 -5.49 -34.55
C ALA A 474 -14.32 -5.09 -33.72
N VAL A 475 -15.30 -4.41 -34.35
CA VAL A 475 -16.58 -4.06 -33.69
C VAL A 475 -17.39 -5.31 -33.37
N ALA A 476 -17.36 -6.35 -34.20
CA ALA A 476 -18.00 -7.62 -33.90
C ALA A 476 -17.41 -8.29 -32.65
N TYR A 477 -16.08 -8.26 -32.48
CA TYR A 477 -15.41 -8.79 -31.27
C TYR A 477 -15.82 -8.00 -30.04
N TYR A 478 -15.88 -6.67 -30.16
CA TYR A 478 -16.31 -5.80 -29.07
C TYR A 478 -17.77 -6.05 -28.68
N ARG A 479 -18.70 -6.03 -29.65
CA ARG A 479 -20.14 -6.19 -29.40
C ARG A 479 -20.48 -7.57 -28.85
N THR A 480 -20.00 -8.65 -29.47
CA THR A 480 -20.28 -10.01 -28.99
C THR A 480 -19.78 -10.24 -27.56
N CYS A 481 -18.61 -9.70 -27.22
CA CYS A 481 -18.05 -9.77 -25.88
C CYS A 481 -18.88 -9.01 -24.84
N TYR A 482 -19.27 -7.76 -25.14
CA TYR A 482 -20.08 -6.95 -24.23
C TYR A 482 -21.53 -7.44 -24.12
N ASP A 483 -22.13 -7.92 -25.22
CA ASP A 483 -23.46 -8.53 -25.23
C ASP A 483 -23.49 -9.80 -24.37
N LEU A 484 -22.44 -10.63 -24.45
CA LEU A 484 -22.31 -11.83 -23.61
C LEU A 484 -22.16 -11.45 -22.13
N ALA A 485 -21.38 -10.42 -21.82
CA ALA A 485 -21.22 -9.92 -20.45
C ALA A 485 -22.53 -9.37 -19.88
N GLN A 486 -23.34 -8.67 -20.70
CA GLN A 486 -24.68 -8.20 -20.31
C GLN A 486 -25.64 -9.36 -20.02
N GLN A 487 -25.57 -10.44 -20.79
CA GLN A 487 -26.47 -11.60 -20.65
C GLN A 487 -26.11 -12.51 -19.46
N THR A 488 -24.82 -12.73 -19.24
CA THR A 488 -24.32 -13.70 -18.25
C THR A 488 -23.94 -13.05 -16.92
N GLY A 489 -23.71 -11.74 -16.91
CA GLY A 489 -23.09 -11.04 -15.77
C GLY A 489 -21.58 -11.29 -15.64
N GLU A 490 -21.00 -12.17 -16.45
CA GLU A 490 -19.57 -12.51 -16.38
C GLU A 490 -18.72 -11.45 -17.08
N ARG A 491 -17.82 -10.80 -16.33
CA ARG A 491 -17.00 -9.68 -16.81
C ARG A 491 -15.65 -10.12 -17.39
N LEU A 492 -15.69 -10.93 -18.44
CA LEU A 492 -14.52 -11.26 -19.27
C LEU A 492 -14.53 -10.39 -20.54
N LEU A 493 -13.88 -9.22 -20.45
CA LEU A 493 -13.95 -8.15 -21.44
C LEU A 493 -12.66 -7.97 -22.25
N SER A 494 -11.55 -8.67 -21.95
CA SER A 494 -10.29 -8.42 -22.66
C SER A 494 -10.29 -8.82 -24.13
N PHE A 495 -11.08 -9.83 -24.52
CA PHE A 495 -11.23 -10.25 -25.91
C PHE A 495 -11.68 -9.09 -26.82
N ALA A 496 -12.60 -8.24 -26.34
CA ALA A 496 -13.09 -7.08 -27.07
C ALA A 496 -11.97 -6.14 -27.53
N TRP A 497 -10.83 -6.12 -26.83
CA TRP A 497 -9.73 -5.18 -27.05
C TRP A 497 -8.59 -5.75 -27.89
N ILE A 498 -8.74 -6.94 -28.47
CA ILE A 498 -7.73 -7.52 -29.39
C ILE A 498 -7.40 -6.55 -30.53
N GLY A 499 -8.41 -5.88 -31.09
CA GLY A 499 -8.28 -4.86 -32.14
C GLY A 499 -8.30 -3.42 -31.62
N TYR A 500 -7.71 -3.13 -30.45
CA TYR A 500 -7.80 -1.83 -29.76
C TYR A 500 -7.46 -0.63 -30.66
N ASP A 501 -6.45 -0.78 -31.53
CA ASP A 501 -5.97 0.24 -32.47
C ASP A 501 -7.01 0.54 -33.55
N ILE A 502 -7.69 -0.48 -34.05
CA ILE A 502 -8.77 -0.34 -35.04
C ILE A 502 -10.02 0.26 -34.39
N LEU A 503 -10.39 -0.21 -33.19
CA LEU A 503 -11.51 0.33 -32.42
C LEU A 503 -11.31 1.81 -32.08
N SER A 504 -10.08 2.21 -31.76
CA SER A 504 -9.73 3.61 -31.52
C SER A 504 -10.03 4.49 -32.74
N VAL A 505 -9.68 4.03 -33.94
CA VAL A 505 -9.98 4.73 -35.20
C VAL A 505 -11.49 4.81 -35.45
N VAL A 506 -12.24 3.72 -35.23
CA VAL A 506 -13.72 3.70 -35.36
C VAL A 506 -14.35 4.74 -34.44
N ARG A 507 -13.96 4.74 -33.16
CA ARG A 507 -14.47 5.70 -32.17
C ARG A 507 -14.16 7.14 -32.58
N GLN A 508 -12.92 7.44 -32.97
CA GLN A 508 -12.53 8.79 -33.41
C GLN A 508 -13.35 9.26 -34.62
N ASN A 509 -13.51 8.40 -35.64
CA ASN A 509 -14.27 8.73 -36.85
C ASN A 509 -15.75 8.99 -36.56
N ASN A 510 -16.35 8.27 -35.62
CA ASN A 510 -17.75 8.46 -35.24
C ASN A 510 -17.93 9.66 -34.31
N MET A 511 -16.99 9.93 -33.42
CA MET A 511 -17.00 11.14 -32.57
C MET A 511 -16.91 12.42 -33.42
N LEU A 512 -16.09 12.44 -34.47
CA LEU A 512 -15.97 13.59 -35.38
C LEU A 512 -17.27 13.92 -36.14
N LYS A 513 -18.23 12.98 -36.20
CA LYS A 513 -19.52 13.18 -36.87
C LYS A 513 -20.58 13.79 -35.96
N GLU A 514 -20.37 13.83 -34.64
CA GLU A 514 -21.30 14.44 -33.69
C GLU A 514 -20.94 15.91 -33.38
N PRO A 515 -21.89 16.86 -33.50
CA PRO A 515 -21.61 18.28 -33.33
C PRO A 515 -21.48 18.76 -31.86
N ASP A 516 -21.75 17.93 -30.84
CA ASP A 516 -21.90 18.36 -29.43
C ASP A 516 -21.00 17.60 -28.43
N ILE A 517 -19.73 17.41 -28.73
CA ILE A 517 -18.77 16.85 -27.76
C ILE A 517 -17.94 17.98 -27.14
N THR A 518 -18.39 18.48 -25.99
CA THR A 518 -17.54 19.27 -25.09
C THR A 518 -16.47 18.34 -24.50
N HIS A 519 -15.22 18.53 -24.92
CA HIS A 519 -14.05 17.95 -24.29
C HIS A 519 -13.82 18.60 -22.91
N SER A 520 -14.68 18.32 -21.92
CA SER A 520 -14.38 18.66 -20.53
C SER A 520 -13.26 17.73 -20.06
N ALA A 521 -12.18 18.30 -19.54
CA ALA A 521 -10.91 17.62 -19.31
C ALA A 521 -10.93 16.55 -18.20
N THR A 522 -12.08 16.30 -17.55
CA THR A 522 -12.18 15.27 -16.50
C THR A 522 -13.62 14.74 -16.33
N PRO A 523 -13.90 13.45 -16.62
CA PRO A 523 -15.23 12.87 -16.41
C PRO A 523 -15.70 12.89 -14.96
N LEU A 524 -14.76 12.84 -14.01
CA LEU A 524 -15.03 12.99 -12.57
C LEU A 524 -15.64 14.36 -12.28
N CYS A 525 -15.03 15.43 -12.81
CA CYS A 525 -15.52 16.79 -12.61
C CYS A 525 -16.92 16.95 -13.19
N LYS A 526 -17.19 16.36 -14.36
CA LYS A 526 -18.52 16.38 -15.00
C LYS A 526 -19.60 15.63 -14.18
N ILE A 527 -19.28 14.45 -13.65
CA ILE A 527 -20.21 13.65 -12.84
C ILE A 527 -20.49 14.32 -11.48
N LEU A 528 -19.43 14.76 -10.79
CA LEU A 528 -19.57 15.47 -9.52
C LEU A 528 -20.30 16.79 -9.70
N LYS A 529 -20.05 17.50 -10.80
CA LYS A 529 -20.78 18.69 -11.21
C LYS A 529 -22.28 18.41 -11.25
N GLN A 530 -22.72 17.45 -12.07
CA GLN A 530 -24.14 17.15 -12.22
C GLN A 530 -24.79 16.81 -10.87
N ARG A 531 -24.11 15.99 -10.04
CA ARG A 531 -24.63 15.59 -8.72
C ARG A 531 -24.75 16.76 -7.74
N ILE A 532 -23.77 17.65 -7.70
CA ILE A 532 -23.80 18.83 -6.80
C ILE A 532 -24.94 19.76 -7.21
N TYR A 533 -25.10 20.02 -8.50
CA TYR A 533 -26.21 20.83 -9.00
C TYR A 533 -27.56 20.19 -8.68
N ASP A 534 -27.72 18.89 -8.94
CA ASP A 534 -28.96 18.16 -8.61
C ASP A 534 -29.27 18.22 -7.11
N TYR A 535 -28.26 18.12 -6.25
CA TYR A 535 -28.43 18.22 -4.80
C TYR A 535 -28.86 19.62 -4.36
N CYS A 536 -28.19 20.66 -4.87
CA CYS A 536 -28.52 22.05 -4.57
C CYS A 536 -29.92 22.43 -5.05
N GLU A 537 -30.34 21.95 -6.23
CA GLU A 537 -31.71 22.17 -6.74
C GLU A 537 -32.76 21.41 -5.91
N LYS A 538 -32.48 20.18 -5.48
CA LYS A 538 -33.38 19.44 -4.57
C LYS A 538 -33.49 20.10 -3.18
N ASN A 539 -32.41 20.67 -2.67
CA ASN A 539 -32.34 21.28 -1.34
C ASN A 539 -32.37 22.83 -1.38
N LYS A 540 -33.06 23.41 -2.37
CA LYS A 540 -33.05 24.85 -2.65
C LYS A 540 -33.44 25.73 -1.46
N GLU A 541 -34.42 25.29 -0.66
CA GLU A 541 -34.85 26.01 0.54
C GLU A 541 -33.75 26.07 1.63
N LYS A 542 -33.03 24.97 1.84
CA LYS A 542 -31.88 24.94 2.76
C LYS A 542 -30.73 25.79 2.24
N PHE A 543 -30.48 25.78 0.94
CA PHE A 543 -29.48 26.63 0.31
C PHE A 543 -29.79 28.12 0.49
N ILE A 544 -31.04 28.53 0.28
CA ILE A 544 -31.48 29.92 0.50
C ILE A 544 -31.35 30.30 1.98
N SER A 545 -31.70 29.40 2.90
CA SER A 545 -31.52 29.62 4.35
C SER A 545 -30.04 29.75 4.73
N PHE A 546 -29.15 28.94 4.15
CA PHE A 546 -27.71 29.01 4.36
C PHE A 546 -27.13 30.36 3.93
N MET A 547 -27.63 30.93 2.84
CA MET A 547 -27.21 32.23 2.31
C MET A 547 -27.62 33.43 3.18
N GLN A 548 -28.51 33.24 4.16
CA GLN A 548 -28.89 34.27 5.12
C GLN A 548 -27.84 34.36 6.24
N PHE A 549 -26.66 34.87 5.91
CA PHE A 549 -25.59 35.08 6.88
C PHE A 549 -26.05 36.04 8.00
N PRO A 550 -25.98 35.65 9.27
CA PRO A 550 -26.30 36.54 10.39
C PRO A 550 -25.38 37.77 10.39
N ASN A 551 -25.90 38.94 10.76
CA ASN A 551 -25.09 40.14 11.02
C ASN A 551 -24.28 39.99 12.33
N LYS A 552 -23.33 39.05 12.33
CA LYS A 552 -22.39 38.78 13.41
C LYS A 552 -20.97 38.92 12.88
N THR A 553 -20.05 39.33 13.75
CA THR A 553 -18.62 39.52 13.44
C THR A 553 -17.95 38.28 12.84
N GLU A 554 -18.42 37.10 13.22
CA GLU A 554 -17.95 35.79 12.74
C GLU A 554 -18.18 35.56 11.23
N TYR A 555 -19.16 36.24 10.63
CA TYR A 555 -19.58 36.00 9.23
C TYR A 555 -19.12 37.09 8.26
N TYR A 556 -18.56 38.21 8.73
CA TYR A 556 -18.08 39.29 7.85
C TYR A 556 -17.03 38.84 6.82
N PRO A 557 -16.04 37.98 7.17
CA PRO A 557 -15.13 37.46 6.16
C PRO A 557 -15.88 36.65 5.10
N LEU A 558 -16.81 35.78 5.50
CA LEU A 558 -17.57 34.93 4.57
C LEU A 558 -18.43 35.76 3.62
N GLN A 559 -19.14 36.77 4.13
CA GLN A 559 -19.91 37.70 3.30
C GLN A 559 -19.03 38.40 2.25
N THR A 560 -17.85 38.86 2.65
CA THR A 560 -16.91 39.55 1.76
C THR A 560 -16.42 38.64 0.63
N TYR A 561 -16.04 37.40 0.94
CA TYR A 561 -15.59 36.44 -0.08
C TYR A 561 -16.72 35.98 -1.00
N VAL A 562 -17.93 35.74 -0.48
CA VAL A 562 -19.09 35.34 -1.30
C VAL A 562 -19.53 36.48 -2.23
N SER A 563 -19.50 37.74 -1.78
CA SER A 563 -19.82 38.88 -2.65
C SER A 563 -18.81 39.11 -3.76
N ASN A 564 -17.52 38.85 -3.51
CA ASN A 564 -16.45 39.01 -4.50
C ASN A 564 -16.28 37.80 -5.43
N TYR A 565 -16.67 36.61 -4.99
CA TYR A 565 -16.56 35.36 -5.75
C TYR A 565 -17.91 34.63 -5.86
N PRO A 566 -18.83 35.12 -6.71
CA PRO A 566 -20.08 34.41 -7.00
C PRO A 566 -19.79 33.00 -7.49
N GLY A 567 -20.42 31.99 -6.88
CA GLY A 567 -20.14 30.58 -7.11
C GLY A 567 -19.50 29.88 -5.90
N LEU A 568 -18.83 30.63 -5.01
CA LEU A 568 -18.20 30.07 -3.81
C LEU A 568 -19.23 29.53 -2.80
N GLU A 569 -20.41 30.11 -2.77
CA GLU A 569 -21.53 29.72 -1.93
C GLU A 569 -21.97 28.28 -2.13
N TYR A 570 -21.90 27.76 -3.36
CA TYR A 570 -22.23 26.36 -3.67
C TYR A 570 -21.24 25.41 -3.00
N VAL A 571 -19.95 25.71 -3.08
CA VAL A 571 -18.88 24.92 -2.47
C VAL A 571 -18.99 24.95 -0.95
N MET A 572 -19.24 26.14 -0.37
CA MET A 572 -19.42 26.31 1.08
C MET A 572 -20.64 25.54 1.61
N PHE A 573 -21.78 25.61 0.91
CA PHE A 573 -23.00 24.90 1.29
C PHE A 573 -22.77 23.39 1.34
N ILE A 574 -22.17 22.83 0.29
CA ILE A 574 -21.90 21.40 0.16
C ILE A 574 -20.98 20.89 1.28
N ILE A 575 -19.94 21.66 1.63
CA ILE A 575 -19.02 21.28 2.71
C ILE A 575 -19.72 21.36 4.08
N CYS A 576 -20.60 22.33 4.30
CA CYS A 576 -21.38 22.39 5.55
C CYS A 576 -22.34 21.21 5.69
N GLU A 577 -23.04 20.84 4.63
CA GLU A 577 -23.94 19.67 4.61
C GLU A 577 -23.15 18.37 4.86
N TRP A 578 -21.98 18.23 4.24
CA TRP A 578 -21.06 17.13 4.49
C TRP A 578 -20.66 17.03 5.96
N ALA A 579 -20.30 18.17 6.59
CA ALA A 579 -19.89 18.21 7.98
C ALA A 579 -21.03 17.86 8.94
N GLU A 580 -22.25 18.29 8.64
CA GLU A 580 -23.44 18.02 9.43
C GLU A 580 -23.84 16.54 9.38
N ARG A 581 -23.87 15.94 8.18
CA ARG A 581 -24.20 14.52 7.99
C ARG A 581 -23.20 13.59 8.66
N ASN A 582 -21.93 13.98 8.72
CA ASN A 582 -20.88 13.25 9.42
C ASN A 582 -20.78 13.58 10.93
N LYS A 583 -21.68 14.40 11.47
CA LYS A 583 -21.70 14.81 12.88
C LYS A 583 -20.37 15.45 13.35
N LEU A 584 -19.70 16.16 12.45
CA LEU A 584 -18.46 16.88 12.74
C LEU A 584 -18.72 18.20 13.48
N LEU A 585 -19.92 18.76 13.30
CA LEU A 585 -20.34 19.99 13.94
C LEU A 585 -20.60 19.73 15.43
N THR A 586 -19.71 20.24 16.28
CA THR A 586 -19.76 20.15 17.75
C THR A 586 -19.76 21.56 18.33
N ASP A 587 -19.92 21.73 19.65
CA ASP A 587 -19.90 23.05 20.29
C ASP A 587 -18.66 23.89 19.90
N ARG A 588 -17.53 23.23 19.60
CA ARG A 588 -16.27 23.88 19.16
C ARG A 588 -16.19 24.12 17.65
N LEU A 589 -16.45 23.09 16.83
CA LEU A 589 -16.41 23.20 15.37
C LEU A 589 -17.80 23.53 14.82
N GLN A 590 -17.98 24.77 14.39
CA GLN A 590 -19.24 25.28 13.83
C GLN A 590 -19.16 25.47 12.32
N ARG A 591 -20.32 25.66 11.65
CA ARG A 591 -20.42 25.78 10.18
C ARG A 591 -19.48 26.83 9.60
N HIS A 592 -19.41 28.02 10.19
CA HIS A 592 -18.58 29.11 9.70
C HIS A 592 -17.08 28.79 9.77
N HIS A 593 -16.63 28.05 10.78
CA HIS A 593 -15.22 27.64 10.89
C HIS A 593 -14.78 26.79 9.69
N ILE A 594 -15.63 25.89 9.21
CA ILE A 594 -15.30 25.04 8.06
C ILE A 594 -15.23 25.87 6.78
N CYS A 595 -16.16 26.82 6.60
CA CYS A 595 -16.10 27.77 5.48
C CYS A 595 -14.85 28.65 5.53
N LEU A 596 -14.42 29.09 6.72
CA LEU A 596 -13.19 29.86 6.89
C LEU A 596 -11.95 29.01 6.57
N ILE A 597 -11.93 27.72 6.92
CA ILE A 597 -10.84 26.80 6.54
C ILE A 597 -10.78 26.65 5.01
N LEU A 598 -11.93 26.54 4.32
CA LEU A 598 -12.01 26.54 2.85
C LEU A 598 -11.43 27.83 2.26
N VAL A 599 -11.76 28.99 2.83
CA VAL A 599 -11.24 30.28 2.36
C VAL A 599 -9.73 30.38 2.58
N LEU A 600 -9.23 30.00 3.76
CA LEU A 600 -7.78 29.94 4.05
C LEU A 600 -7.04 29.02 3.08
N TYR A 601 -7.65 27.89 2.72
CA TYR A 601 -7.16 26.97 1.70
C TYR A 601 -7.15 27.62 0.31
N GLY A 602 -8.27 28.23 -0.10
CA GLY A 602 -8.41 28.88 -1.41
C GLY A 602 -7.40 30.01 -1.64
N ILE A 603 -7.04 30.77 -0.59
CA ILE A 603 -6.01 31.83 -0.65
C ILE A 603 -4.57 31.25 -0.60
N GLY A 604 -4.41 29.98 -0.23
CA GLY A 604 -3.10 29.35 -0.07
C GLY A 604 -2.34 29.81 1.17
N ARG A 605 -3.04 30.25 2.22
CA ARG A 605 -2.44 30.78 3.47
C ARG A 605 -2.42 29.76 4.60
N ILE A 606 -3.09 28.62 4.43
CA ILE A 606 -2.98 27.51 5.37
C ILE A 606 -1.72 26.66 5.05
N ALA A 607 -0.96 26.29 6.07
CA ALA A 607 0.26 25.52 5.87
C ALA A 607 -0.03 24.17 5.18
N GLY A 608 0.81 23.80 4.22
CA GLY A 608 0.65 22.58 3.43
C GLY A 608 -0.30 22.68 2.23
N SER A 609 -0.89 23.85 1.95
CA SER A 609 -1.70 24.09 0.75
C SER A 609 -0.87 24.29 -0.55
N SER A 610 0.46 24.35 -0.43
CA SER A 610 1.39 24.86 -1.45
C SER A 610 1.66 23.97 -2.66
N ASN A 611 0.87 22.93 -2.92
CA ASN A 611 1.06 22.06 -4.09
C ASN A 611 0.53 22.66 -5.42
N ARG A 612 -0.05 23.87 -5.41
CA ARG A 612 -0.53 24.56 -6.62
C ARG A 612 0.27 25.84 -6.89
N ASN A 613 0.61 26.08 -8.16
CA ASN A 613 1.34 27.26 -8.64
C ASN A 613 0.53 28.58 -8.54
N LYS A 614 -0.79 28.52 -8.35
CA LYS A 614 -1.68 29.69 -8.22
C LYS A 614 -2.81 29.38 -7.21
N PRO A 615 -3.12 30.30 -6.26
CA PRO A 615 -4.27 30.15 -5.36
C PRO A 615 -5.60 30.31 -6.11
N PHE A 616 -6.66 29.68 -5.61
CA PHE A 616 -8.01 29.80 -6.16
C PHE A 616 -8.64 31.16 -5.88
N LEU A 617 -8.32 31.75 -4.73
CA LEU A 617 -8.86 33.02 -4.25
C LEU A 617 -7.71 34.00 -4.01
N LYS A 618 -7.93 35.28 -4.31
CA LYS A 618 -7.03 36.36 -3.86
C LYS A 618 -7.37 36.74 -2.42
N LYS A 619 -6.36 37.09 -1.63
CA LYS A 619 -6.57 37.65 -0.29
C LYS A 619 -7.29 38.99 -0.43
N LEU A 620 -8.40 39.14 0.27
CA LEU A 620 -9.17 40.37 0.38
C LEU A 620 -8.93 40.99 1.77
N GLU A 621 -8.69 42.31 1.81
CA GLU A 621 -8.69 43.09 3.04
C GLU A 621 -10.13 43.57 3.32
N LEU A 622 -10.62 43.41 4.55
CA LEU A 622 -12.02 43.69 4.92
C LEU A 622 -12.42 45.17 4.74
N LEU A 623 -11.44 46.07 4.62
CA LEU A 623 -11.63 47.52 4.54
C LEU A 623 -11.42 48.12 3.13
N GLN A 624 -11.00 47.32 2.13
CA GLN A 624 -10.70 47.81 0.76
C GLN A 624 -11.58 47.18 -0.34
N SER A 625 -12.53 46.31 0.01
CA SER A 625 -13.27 45.45 -0.93
C SER A 625 -14.40 46.12 -1.72
N MET A 626 -14.55 47.45 -1.67
CA MET A 626 -15.66 48.16 -2.32
C MET A 626 -15.43 48.49 -3.81
N ASP A 627 -14.20 48.32 -4.34
CA ASP A 627 -13.83 48.78 -5.70
C ASP A 627 -13.39 47.65 -6.67
N LEU A 628 -13.55 46.37 -6.32
CA LEU A 628 -13.20 45.24 -7.19
C LEU A 628 -14.45 44.64 -7.86
N GLU A 629 -14.42 44.50 -9.19
CA GLU A 629 -15.48 43.75 -9.89
C GLU A 629 -15.49 42.28 -9.43
N PRO A 630 -16.67 41.70 -9.16
CA PRO A 630 -16.77 40.32 -8.69
C PRO A 630 -16.24 39.33 -9.74
N GLU A 631 -15.30 38.48 -9.32
CA GLU A 631 -14.70 37.43 -10.14
C GLU A 631 -15.54 36.15 -9.97
N LYS A 632 -16.48 35.90 -10.90
CA LYS A 632 -17.32 34.69 -10.86
C LYS A 632 -16.44 33.44 -10.97
N ILE A 633 -16.57 32.53 -10.00
CA ILE A 633 -15.94 31.20 -10.08
C ILE A 633 -16.75 30.37 -11.05
N ASP A 634 -16.13 29.96 -12.15
CA ASP A 634 -16.75 29.06 -13.12
C ASP A 634 -16.99 27.68 -12.49
N GLU A 635 -17.93 26.95 -13.08
CA GLU A 635 -18.41 25.69 -12.51
C GLU A 635 -17.31 24.63 -12.45
N GLU A 636 -16.33 24.65 -13.37
CA GLU A 636 -15.20 23.72 -13.32
C GLU A 636 -14.26 24.07 -12.16
N SER A 637 -13.94 25.35 -11.95
CA SER A 637 -13.13 25.79 -10.80
C SER A 637 -13.80 25.52 -9.44
N GLN A 638 -15.13 25.54 -9.36
CA GLN A 638 -15.85 25.16 -8.12
C GLN A 638 -15.60 23.69 -7.75
N ILE A 639 -15.65 22.79 -8.73
CA ILE A 639 -15.40 21.36 -8.52
C ILE A 639 -13.93 21.10 -8.24
N GLU A 640 -13.02 21.78 -8.95
CA GLU A 640 -11.60 21.69 -8.64
C GLU A 640 -11.28 22.18 -7.22
N LEU A 641 -11.90 23.28 -6.78
CA LEU A 641 -11.75 23.78 -5.42
C LEU A 641 -12.25 22.76 -4.40
N LEU A 642 -13.43 22.17 -4.62
CA LEU A 642 -13.98 21.15 -3.74
C LEU A 642 -13.10 19.90 -3.65
N LEU A 643 -12.70 19.34 -4.80
CA LEU A 643 -11.85 18.15 -4.87
C LEU A 643 -10.48 18.40 -4.23
N SER A 644 -9.86 19.52 -4.56
CA SER A 644 -8.55 19.89 -4.00
C SER A 644 -8.63 20.23 -2.52
N PHE A 645 -9.77 20.73 -2.03
CA PHE A 645 -10.01 20.95 -0.62
C PHE A 645 -10.13 19.62 0.14
N PHE A 646 -10.89 18.65 -0.38
CA PHE A 646 -10.96 17.31 0.23
C PHE A 646 -9.62 16.56 0.14
N GLU A 647 -8.87 16.69 -0.97
CA GLU A 647 -7.49 16.19 -1.08
C GLU A 647 -6.62 16.77 0.03
N TYR A 648 -6.72 18.08 0.27
CA TYR A 648 -5.99 18.74 1.34
C TYR A 648 -6.42 18.28 2.72
N LEU A 649 -7.72 18.19 3.02
CA LEU A 649 -8.22 17.68 4.29
C LEU A 649 -7.80 16.22 4.53
N ALA A 650 -7.74 15.40 3.48
CA ALA A 650 -7.25 14.03 3.51
C ALA A 650 -5.72 13.93 3.60
N SER A 651 -4.99 15.03 3.35
CA SER A 651 -3.53 15.02 3.29
C SER A 651 -2.88 14.92 4.67
N ARG A 652 -1.65 14.39 4.67
CA ARG A 652 -0.76 14.41 5.84
C ARG A 652 -0.47 15.82 6.33
N ALA A 653 -0.41 16.80 5.43
CA ALA A 653 -0.08 18.17 5.77
C ALA A 653 -1.16 18.81 6.68
N PHE A 654 -2.44 18.55 6.37
CA PHE A 654 -3.56 19.00 7.20
C PHE A 654 -3.61 18.28 8.56
N ARG A 655 -3.42 16.95 8.57
CA ARG A 655 -3.39 16.15 9.81
C ARG A 655 -2.33 16.64 10.81
N LYS A 656 -1.17 17.07 10.31
CA LYS A 656 0.00 17.46 11.13
C LYS A 656 0.07 18.95 11.47
N LEU A 657 -0.94 19.74 11.14
CA LEU A 657 -0.93 21.16 11.51
C LEU A 657 -0.68 21.34 13.03
N PRO A 658 0.14 22.32 13.43
CA PRO A 658 0.31 22.61 14.85
C PRO A 658 -0.92 23.35 15.41
N PHE A 659 -1.52 24.22 14.59
CA PHE A 659 -2.72 24.99 14.89
C PHE A 659 -3.36 25.47 13.58
N ILE A 660 -4.63 25.85 13.63
CA ILE A 660 -5.33 26.57 12.55
C ILE A 660 -5.67 27.95 13.10
N SER A 661 -5.12 29.01 12.50
CA SER A 661 -5.41 30.40 12.88
C SER A 661 -6.18 31.10 11.77
N PHE A 662 -7.22 31.85 12.14
CA PHE A 662 -8.01 32.67 11.23
C PHE A 662 -7.60 34.15 11.24
N SER A 663 -6.44 34.48 11.82
CA SER A 663 -5.92 35.85 11.88
C SER A 663 -5.74 36.49 10.50
N GLU A 664 -5.40 35.69 9.48
CA GLU A 664 -5.31 36.12 8.07
C GLU A 664 -6.65 36.61 7.48
N LEU A 665 -7.76 36.23 8.09
CA LEU A 665 -9.13 36.66 7.74
C LEU A 665 -9.70 37.66 8.75
N GLU A 666 -8.85 38.24 9.61
CA GLU A 666 -9.21 39.16 10.70
C GLU A 666 -10.23 38.56 11.69
N TYR A 667 -10.25 37.22 11.82
CA TYR A 667 -11.11 36.50 12.77
C TYR A 667 -10.28 35.89 13.91
N SER A 668 -10.59 36.28 15.15
CA SER A 668 -9.83 35.92 16.35
C SER A 668 -10.20 34.54 16.91
N ALA A 669 -10.06 33.49 16.10
CA ALA A 669 -10.19 32.10 16.55
C ALA A 669 -8.94 31.28 16.18
N VAL A 670 -8.62 30.31 17.03
CA VAL A 670 -7.52 29.38 16.83
C VAL A 670 -7.95 27.99 17.26
N PHE A 671 -7.74 26.98 16.42
CA PHE A 671 -7.85 25.59 16.81
C PHE A 671 -6.47 25.04 17.14
N LEU A 672 -6.38 24.22 18.18
CA LEU A 672 -5.15 23.53 18.60
C LEU A 672 -5.09 22.11 18.05
N ARG A 673 -3.86 21.57 17.95
CA ARG A 673 -3.62 20.22 17.43
C ARG A 673 -4.55 19.18 18.08
N GLY A 674 -5.27 18.45 17.23
CA GLY A 674 -6.19 17.41 17.65
C GLY A 674 -7.66 17.74 17.36
N GLU A 675 -8.04 19.02 17.42
CA GLU A 675 -9.46 19.41 17.34
C GLU A 675 -10.10 19.20 15.97
N TRP A 676 -9.30 19.19 14.89
CA TRP A 676 -9.76 18.90 13.53
C TRP A 676 -9.44 17.48 13.07
N LEU A 677 -8.89 16.60 13.92
CA LEU A 677 -8.60 15.21 13.54
C LEU A 677 -9.86 14.44 13.10
N PRO A 678 -11.04 14.60 13.75
CA PRO A 678 -12.26 13.98 13.24
C PRO A 678 -12.60 14.42 11.81
N MET A 679 -12.33 15.70 11.49
CA MET A 679 -12.54 16.21 10.14
C MET A 679 -11.59 15.57 9.13
N HIS A 680 -10.32 15.36 9.50
CA HIS A 680 -9.36 14.63 8.67
C HIS A 680 -9.78 13.18 8.43
N GLU A 681 -10.15 12.44 9.48
CA GLU A 681 -10.55 11.03 9.37
C GLU A 681 -11.75 10.83 8.43
N VAL A 682 -12.76 11.70 8.54
CA VAL A 682 -13.91 11.68 7.63
C VAL A 682 -13.51 12.13 6.23
N ALA A 683 -12.71 13.18 6.10
CA ALA A 683 -12.29 13.69 4.79
C ALA A 683 -11.45 12.68 4.01
N VAL A 684 -10.62 11.86 4.66
CA VAL A 684 -9.91 10.74 4.03
C VAL A 684 -10.91 9.81 3.35
N ARG A 685 -11.94 9.37 4.09
CA ARG A 685 -12.99 8.50 3.54
C ARG A 685 -13.72 9.18 2.38
N THR A 686 -14.16 10.42 2.57
CA THR A 686 -14.90 11.18 1.55
C THR A 686 -14.07 11.42 0.30
N TYR A 687 -12.81 11.85 0.42
CA TYR A 687 -11.92 12.10 -0.71
C TYR A 687 -11.71 10.84 -1.55
N TYR A 688 -11.35 9.72 -0.91
CA TYR A 688 -11.13 8.48 -1.62
C TYR A 688 -12.43 7.91 -2.21
N ASN A 689 -13.58 8.14 -1.56
CA ASN A 689 -14.88 7.79 -2.14
C ASN A 689 -15.19 8.62 -3.41
N MET A 690 -14.93 9.93 -3.36
CA MET A 690 -15.09 10.82 -4.52
C MET A 690 -14.16 10.42 -5.67
N VAL A 691 -12.89 10.11 -5.38
CA VAL A 691 -11.89 9.78 -6.40
C VAL A 691 -12.06 8.37 -6.97
N PHE A 692 -12.29 7.37 -6.09
CA PHE A 692 -12.32 5.97 -6.51
C PHE A 692 -13.71 5.50 -6.94
N ASN A 693 -14.77 5.98 -6.28
CA ASN A 693 -16.12 5.51 -6.53
C ASN A 693 -16.95 6.52 -7.34
N LEU A 694 -16.42 7.73 -7.57
CA LEU A 694 -17.17 8.85 -8.17
C LEU A 694 -18.42 9.22 -7.35
N GLU A 695 -18.48 8.74 -6.11
CA GLU A 695 -19.60 8.92 -5.21
C GLU A 695 -19.27 9.97 -4.18
N PHE A 696 -20.22 10.87 -3.99
CA PHE A 696 -20.27 11.69 -2.81
C PHE A 696 -21.45 11.19 -1.99
N GLU A 697 -21.24 10.09 -1.27
CA GLU A 697 -22.27 9.38 -0.50
C GLU A 697 -23.06 10.34 0.40
N GLU A 698 -22.37 11.33 0.96
CA GLU A 698 -22.96 12.35 1.81
C GLU A 698 -23.95 13.26 1.09
N LEU A 699 -24.07 13.22 -0.24
CA LEU A 699 -25.13 13.91 -0.98
C LEU A 699 -26.27 12.98 -1.41
N ASN A 700 -26.16 11.66 -1.20
CA ASN A 700 -27.24 10.72 -1.49
C ASN A 700 -28.24 10.70 -0.32
N GLU A 701 -29.52 10.97 -0.61
CA GLU A 701 -30.59 10.98 0.41
C GLU A 701 -31.15 9.57 0.72
N ASN A 702 -30.80 8.55 -0.07
CA ASN A 702 -31.42 7.22 -0.05
C ASN A 702 -30.73 6.17 0.85
N ARG A 703 -29.84 6.53 1.78
CA ARG A 703 -29.20 5.51 2.62
C ARG A 703 -30.05 5.12 3.84
N LEU A 704 -30.50 3.87 3.81
CA LEU A 704 -30.71 3.05 5.00
C LEU A 704 -29.34 2.87 5.68
N THR A 705 -29.25 3.24 6.96
CA THR A 705 -28.09 2.95 7.81
C THR A 705 -28.00 1.44 7.99
N ASP A 706 -27.17 0.76 7.18
CA ASP A 706 -26.86 -0.64 7.42
C ASP A 706 -25.95 -0.72 8.65
N SER A 707 -26.55 -1.10 9.78
CA SER A 707 -25.93 -1.21 11.08
C SER A 707 -25.22 -2.55 11.30
N SER A 708 -24.93 -3.29 10.23
CA SER A 708 -24.15 -4.53 10.28
C SER A 708 -22.63 -4.28 10.39
N LEU A 709 -22.24 -3.39 11.29
CA LEU A 709 -20.86 -3.36 11.79
C LEU A 709 -20.64 -4.66 12.56
N LYS A 710 -19.83 -5.57 11.98
CA LYS A 710 -19.31 -6.76 12.65
C LYS A 710 -18.89 -6.37 14.07
N LEU A 711 -19.55 -6.96 15.08
CA LEU A 711 -19.12 -6.93 16.47
C LEU A 711 -17.76 -7.64 16.56
N VAL A 712 -16.69 -6.90 16.28
CA VAL A 712 -15.34 -7.31 16.62
C VAL A 712 -15.13 -6.87 18.06
N VAL A 713 -15.05 -7.83 18.97
CA VAL A 713 -14.67 -7.58 20.36
C VAL A 713 -13.26 -6.98 20.35
N ARG A 714 -13.15 -5.69 20.67
CA ARG A 714 -11.90 -4.95 20.79
C ARG A 714 -11.70 -4.62 22.27
N GLU A 715 -10.67 -5.18 22.90
CA GLU A 715 -10.24 -4.70 24.23
C GLU A 715 -9.46 -3.39 24.09
N CYS A 716 -9.73 -2.44 24.98
CA CYS A 716 -8.98 -1.18 25.11
C CYS A 716 -7.61 -1.40 25.79
N GLU A 717 -6.68 -0.46 25.62
CA GLU A 717 -5.35 -0.53 26.24
C GLU A 717 -5.45 -0.70 27.78
N PRO A 718 -4.66 -1.60 28.39
CA PRO A 718 -4.55 -1.66 29.83
C PRO A 718 -3.85 -0.40 30.33
N PHE A 719 -4.53 0.36 31.21
CA PHE A 719 -3.94 1.47 31.93
C PHE A 719 -3.54 1.02 33.33
N VAL A 720 -2.38 1.48 33.79
CA VAL A 720 -1.89 1.20 35.14
C VAL A 720 -2.53 2.21 36.08
N ILE A 721 -3.31 1.74 37.05
CA ILE A 721 -3.73 2.55 38.20
C ILE A 721 -2.69 2.35 39.30
N GLU A 722 -1.90 3.39 39.60
CA GLU A 722 -1.13 3.41 40.84
C GLU A 722 -2.09 3.60 42.01
N LEU A 723 -2.33 2.53 42.77
CA LEU A 723 -3.14 2.59 43.97
C LEU A 723 -2.33 3.24 45.10
N PRO A 724 -2.91 4.17 45.89
CA PRO A 724 -2.25 4.68 47.09
C PRO A 724 -1.91 3.53 48.04
N GLY A 725 -0.68 3.55 48.59
CA GLY A 725 -0.02 2.42 49.27
C GLY A 725 -0.65 1.85 50.54
N THR A 726 -1.92 2.13 50.82
CA THR A 726 -2.65 1.70 52.03
C THR A 726 -3.79 0.71 51.74
N VAL A 727 -3.95 0.20 50.52
CA VAL A 727 -5.02 -0.78 50.21
C VAL A 727 -4.48 -2.21 50.28
N GLN A 728 -4.93 -2.98 51.28
CA GLN A 728 -4.63 -4.41 51.41
C GLN A 728 -5.29 -5.22 50.27
N SER A 729 -4.51 -6.13 49.68
CA SER A 729 -4.84 -6.93 48.48
C SER A 729 -6.06 -7.85 48.58
N LEU A 730 -6.66 -8.02 49.76
CA LEU A 730 -7.79 -8.92 50.00
C LEU A 730 -9.17 -8.30 49.73
N SER A 731 -9.31 -6.97 49.63
CA SER A 731 -10.61 -6.33 49.36
C SER A 731 -10.95 -6.17 47.87
N LEU A 732 -10.00 -6.43 46.97
CA LEU A 732 -10.17 -6.23 45.51
C LEU A 732 -10.73 -7.44 44.75
N ARG A 733 -10.71 -8.66 45.34
CA ARG A 733 -11.31 -9.84 44.69
C ARG A 733 -12.84 -9.79 44.62
N CYS A 734 -13.50 -8.98 45.46
CA CYS A 734 -14.96 -8.84 45.40
C CYS A 734 -15.46 -7.86 44.33
N LEU A 735 -14.58 -7.06 43.70
CA LEU A 735 -14.98 -6.12 42.64
C LEU A 735 -14.95 -6.72 41.24
N TYR A 736 -14.27 -7.86 41.06
CA TYR A 736 -14.21 -8.57 39.76
C TYR A 736 -15.40 -9.50 39.51
N ASP A 737 -16.12 -9.93 40.56
CA ASP A 737 -17.25 -10.86 40.43
C ASP A 737 -18.62 -10.16 40.37
N GLN A 738 -18.69 -8.84 40.50
CA GLN A 738 -19.95 -8.09 40.48
C GLN A 738 -19.81 -6.78 39.71
N ASN A 739 -19.79 -6.84 38.38
CA ASN A 739 -20.42 -5.84 37.50
C ASN A 739 -20.38 -6.28 36.01
N THR A 740 -21.50 -6.86 35.58
CA THR A 740 -22.26 -6.59 34.35
C THR A 740 -21.60 -6.55 32.96
N PHE A 741 -22.05 -7.50 32.12
CA PHE A 741 -22.43 -7.40 30.70
C PHE A 741 -22.52 -5.98 30.08
N CYS A 742 -21.93 -5.82 28.88
CA CYS A 742 -22.56 -5.42 27.60
C CYS A 742 -21.50 -5.27 26.50
#